data_AF-A0A1Y3MNA0-F1
#
_entry.id   AF-A0A1Y3MNA0-F1
#
_cell.length_a   1.000
_cell.length_b   1.000
_cell.length_c   1.000
_cell.angle_alpha   90.00
_cell.angle_beta   90.00
_cell.angle_gamma   90.00
#
_symmetry.space_group_name_H-M   'P 1'
#
loop_
_entity.id
_entity.type
_entity.pdbx_description
1 polymer ?
#
loop_
_entity_poly.entity_id
_entity_poly.type
_entity_poly.pdbx_seq_one_letter_code
_entity_poly.pdbx_strand_id
1 'polypeptide(L)'
;SKSYYINSDIQSRNRTLTEDIIECTEASKECTLIPGSYASVYLNANFDSTAKDNHLIVCTTEEGCLEKKANSTTTLSHYYVNAGSSDPKALNETLIECTDTCQVLITAKDGEIYIDEYDTSHTIQCYEGSGCTSIKSIATEKKNEIFLNSSNLNKSSGTEPAGNEPLKNDLIKCVNTNSTITCSAQDGRPDEVYINSHNITELIYCKSDGCKTKASEALPTQPEYYINADPTDEKKLDGDLIKCKHNGSKATCEVMKGNDGDVFLNANVEDDAAHKPLIMCSKDVGCTTDTSMATTAESLPAYYVNSGSVLAAKLNDTLIECTYGTASADCGIKLATANDVYRNYANSTETHPLIKCTKSGCKVSISSATDKSKEYYLNAGDTGDKPLDYDIIECSVNDGVVECEELEETGEGVYVNSNYSDHGDTNQLILCRSDSGCDGIKIADKGSEYYVNAEATDLNNAIIFCSNKKCEKQTPVGTPTYYVGTTQEGEVDGLIECTETEATPTNTLQTQPTAAASRKRATEKKCKLKSAFTSNGYYLNAGNNKSINQTILCDSTEGCETVKVDLGYFVNAGDETQPIIKCEKEGNECTSEETKDCPETEDAIAGDYCYEDGLLKFYPETNSTAIAASKSDDIYTFATIPSGGFPGIKSETGALFKISRFFVNRFYQSGVVMIDKNGKLVDNLSSTDQSDITLYDCNDSTKTCSERAGCTSNTYMFDSENKKAIFCNSGKLEYADFTGYVVDGNRVVGSNHPYVIYCKNKGNNCSSIKPKVSSYYENNGYDSSSNNLIECSNNNCVTKIAEVGYYVGHEGEGIIQCTSSTSCNYSKARTKVKYVNAGSNKTSNAIISCAKNTCSAIKANIGYYLTYTSTLLIQCTSPSSCVEFTPTVNYYDNADSTESSNTIINCVQSSQVVTCAPEATNNGFYMSSAPNVLIRCKPGSKCKTVKVKNGIFRGAIKALSSGGSKRSTEEDRDLEEEEDGKRVTVPRDSDDSYDIIRCIQEKCSALSPSEVAAIPV
;
A
#
# COMPACT_ATOMS: atom_id res chain seq x y z
N SER A 1 -43.20 50.55 51.95
CA SER A 1 -41.93 50.22 52.60
C SER A 1 -42.20 49.53 53.92
N LYS A 2 -41.37 48.53 54.23
CA LYS A 2 -41.29 47.93 55.56
C LYS A 2 -40.07 48.49 56.27
N SER A 3 -40.18 48.73 57.57
CA SER A 3 -39.11 49.21 58.42
C SER A 3 -38.87 48.21 59.54
N TYR A 4 -37.62 47.84 59.77
CA TYR A 4 -37.24 46.82 60.73
C TYR A 4 -36.46 47.45 61.89
N TYR A 5 -36.84 47.13 63.12
CA TYR A 5 -36.17 47.58 64.34
C TYR A 5 -35.85 46.38 65.23
N ILE A 6 -34.83 46.49 66.06
CA ILE A 6 -34.58 45.47 67.09
C ILE A 6 -35.60 45.59 68.23
N ASN A 7 -36.19 44.47 68.66
CA ASN A 7 -37.04 44.45 69.84
C ASN A 7 -36.17 44.50 71.11
N SER A 8 -36.21 45.63 71.82
CA SER A 8 -35.40 45.86 73.02
C SER A 8 -36.12 45.50 74.34
N ASP A 9 -37.32 44.90 74.29
CA ASP A 9 -38.09 44.63 75.51
C ASP A 9 -37.42 43.53 76.37
N ILE A 10 -37.24 43.87 77.65
CA ILE A 10 -36.35 43.22 78.60
C ILE A 10 -37.06 42.02 79.21
N GLN A 11 -37.00 40.84 78.57
CA GLN A 11 -36.99 39.50 79.22
C GLN A 11 -36.29 38.38 78.41
N SER A 12 -35.62 38.65 77.28
CA SER A 12 -34.80 37.65 76.56
C SER A 12 -33.36 37.58 77.09
N ARG A 13 -33.19 37.17 78.37
CA ARG A 13 -31.89 36.59 78.81
C ARG A 13 -31.61 35.23 78.16
N ASN A 14 -32.60 34.66 77.47
CA ASN A 14 -32.41 33.57 76.52
C ASN A 14 -32.35 34.18 75.12
N ARG A 15 -31.16 34.19 74.53
CA ARG A 15 -30.89 34.59 73.14
C ARG A 15 -31.64 33.64 72.20
N THR A 16 -32.89 33.93 71.86
CA THR A 16 -33.76 33.08 71.05
C THR A 16 -34.36 33.89 69.92
N LEU A 17 -34.31 33.38 68.68
CA LEU A 17 -34.82 34.02 67.45
C LEU A 17 -36.35 34.33 67.42
N THR A 18 -37.06 34.24 68.53
CA THR A 18 -38.52 34.43 68.64
C THR A 18 -38.85 35.85 69.07
N GLU A 19 -39.59 36.59 68.23
CA GLU A 19 -40.09 37.97 68.50
C GLU A 19 -38.98 39.04 68.69
N ASP A 20 -37.78 38.80 68.19
CA ASP A 20 -36.62 39.69 68.31
C ASP A 20 -36.63 40.90 67.35
N ILE A 21 -37.52 40.91 66.35
CA ILE A 21 -37.59 41.96 65.33
C ILE A 21 -38.98 42.61 65.35
N ILE A 22 -39.01 43.94 65.26
CA ILE A 22 -40.22 44.73 65.04
C ILE A 22 -40.29 45.07 63.55
N GLU A 23 -41.28 44.54 62.84
CA GLU A 23 -41.61 44.94 61.46
C GLU A 23 -42.73 45.97 61.50
N CYS A 24 -42.50 47.17 60.97
CA CYS A 24 -43.50 48.22 60.80
C CYS A 24 -43.80 48.41 59.31
N THR A 25 -45.08 48.44 58.95
CA THR A 25 -45.50 48.68 57.56
C THR A 25 -46.12 50.06 57.40
N GLU A 26 -45.58 50.89 56.51
CA GLU A 26 -46.09 52.26 56.29
C GLU A 26 -47.56 52.31 55.84
N ALA A 27 -48.02 51.30 55.09
CA ALA A 27 -49.38 51.26 54.56
C ALA A 27 -50.44 51.02 55.63
N SER A 28 -50.16 50.21 56.67
CA SER A 28 -51.10 49.92 57.76
C SER A 28 -50.87 50.79 59.00
N LYS A 29 -49.69 51.42 59.14
CA LYS A 29 -49.21 52.07 60.38
C LYS A 29 -49.20 51.12 61.59
N GLU A 30 -49.12 49.81 61.34
CA GLU A 30 -49.04 48.79 62.37
C GLU A 30 -47.61 48.24 62.43
N CYS A 31 -47.15 47.95 63.66
CA CYS A 31 -45.89 47.28 63.92
C CYS A 31 -46.17 45.94 64.60
N THR A 32 -45.57 44.88 64.09
CA THR A 32 -45.72 43.51 64.60
C THR A 32 -44.37 42.94 65.00
N LEU A 33 -44.37 42.11 66.05
CA LEU A 33 -43.21 41.30 66.40
C LEU A 33 -43.12 40.11 65.45
N ILE A 34 -41.98 39.95 64.81
CA ILE A 34 -41.66 38.82 63.95
C ILE A 34 -40.44 38.08 64.51
N PRO A 35 -40.38 36.74 64.37
CA PRO A 35 -39.16 36.01 64.68
C PRO A 35 -38.06 36.38 63.67
N GLY A 36 -36.81 36.44 64.15
CA GLY A 36 -35.66 36.42 63.25
C GLY A 36 -35.48 35.02 62.65
N SER A 37 -34.89 34.94 61.46
CA SER A 37 -34.40 33.68 60.91
C SER A 37 -32.89 33.56 61.07
N TYR A 38 -32.38 32.33 61.10
CA TYR A 38 -30.94 32.08 61.12
C TYR A 38 -30.27 32.72 59.90
N ALA A 39 -29.11 33.36 60.10
CA ALA A 39 -28.32 33.99 59.05
C ALA A 39 -29.09 35.05 58.24
N SER A 40 -29.96 35.80 58.91
CA SER A 40 -30.80 36.82 58.27
C SER A 40 -30.33 38.22 58.62
N VAL A 41 -30.24 39.07 57.59
CA VAL A 41 -29.80 40.46 57.70
C VAL A 41 -30.93 41.38 57.26
N TYR A 42 -31.23 42.39 58.07
CA TYR A 42 -32.24 43.41 57.79
C TYR A 42 -31.59 44.80 57.86
N LEU A 43 -32.08 45.74 57.05
CA LEU A 43 -31.69 47.14 57.18
C LEU A 43 -32.34 47.75 58.43
N ASN A 44 -31.53 48.28 59.35
CA ASN A 44 -32.02 48.81 60.62
C ASN A 44 -32.68 50.18 60.44
N ALA A 45 -33.99 50.30 60.53
CA ALA A 45 -34.66 51.59 60.40
C ALA A 45 -34.34 52.60 61.53
N ASN A 46 -33.60 52.19 62.57
CA ASN A 46 -33.18 53.05 63.68
C ASN A 46 -31.90 53.86 63.40
N PHE A 47 -31.08 53.51 62.40
CA PHE A 47 -29.73 54.08 62.25
C PHE A 47 -29.75 55.59 61.94
N ASP A 48 -30.73 56.07 61.16
CA ASP A 48 -30.87 57.50 60.80
C ASP A 48 -31.28 58.41 61.97
N SER A 49 -31.81 57.83 63.05
CA SER A 49 -32.48 58.60 64.12
C SER A 49 -31.58 59.01 65.29
N THR A 50 -30.37 58.45 65.45
CA THR A 50 -29.58 58.59 66.69
C THR A 50 -28.06 58.80 66.55
N ALA A 51 -27.52 59.08 65.36
CA ALA A 51 -26.06 59.15 65.15
C ALA A 51 -25.32 57.87 65.59
N LYS A 52 -25.98 56.71 65.46
CA LYS A 52 -25.41 55.39 65.72
C LYS A 52 -25.01 54.74 64.40
N ASP A 53 -23.76 54.27 64.29
CA ASP A 53 -23.23 53.61 63.09
C ASP A 53 -23.76 52.17 62.86
N ASN A 54 -24.77 51.72 63.60
CA ASN A 54 -25.27 50.34 63.54
C ASN A 54 -26.38 50.19 62.46
N HIS A 55 -25.96 50.15 61.21
CA HIS A 55 -26.85 50.13 60.04
C HIS A 55 -27.67 48.85 59.85
N LEU A 56 -27.25 47.71 60.43
CA LEU A 56 -27.82 46.40 60.15
C LEU A 56 -28.41 45.76 61.40
N ILE A 57 -29.41 44.90 61.23
CA ILE A 57 -29.85 43.91 62.23
C ILE A 57 -29.42 42.54 61.72
N VAL A 58 -28.56 41.85 62.45
CA VAL A 58 -27.99 40.55 62.07
C VAL A 58 -28.43 39.48 63.06
N CYS A 59 -29.10 38.45 62.55
CA CYS A 59 -29.66 37.36 63.36
C CYS A 59 -28.84 36.08 63.26
N THR A 60 -28.35 35.60 64.40
CA THR A 60 -27.63 34.32 64.52
C THR A 60 -28.33 33.39 65.51
N THR A 61 -28.12 32.08 65.38
CA THR A 61 -28.65 31.08 66.32
C THR A 61 -28.02 31.17 67.71
N GLU A 62 -26.81 31.71 67.81
CA GLU A 62 -26.06 31.80 69.08
C GLU A 62 -26.33 33.10 69.85
N GLU A 63 -26.62 34.19 69.13
CA GLU A 63 -26.72 35.54 69.72
C GLU A 63 -28.10 36.19 69.60
N GLY A 64 -29.05 35.56 68.89
CA GLY A 64 -30.31 36.21 68.52
C GLY A 64 -30.07 37.30 67.48
N CYS A 65 -31.00 38.25 67.35
CA CYS A 65 -30.82 39.41 66.47
C CYS A 65 -30.11 40.56 67.20
N LEU A 66 -29.07 41.13 66.59
CA LEU A 66 -28.30 42.24 67.14
C LEU A 66 -28.10 43.35 66.13
N GLU A 67 -28.10 44.60 66.60
CA GLU A 67 -27.68 45.75 65.79
C GLU A 67 -26.16 45.69 65.54
N LYS A 68 -25.73 45.78 64.28
CA LYS A 68 -24.31 45.76 63.87
C LYS A 68 -23.99 46.88 62.89
N LYS A 69 -22.74 47.37 62.95
CA LYS A 69 -22.14 48.25 61.94
C LYS A 69 -21.63 47.41 60.77
N ALA A 70 -21.91 47.84 59.54
CA ALA A 70 -21.52 47.12 58.32
C ALA A 70 -20.01 47.15 58.02
N ASN A 71 -19.21 47.98 58.72
CA ASN A 71 -17.75 48.18 58.55
C ASN A 71 -17.30 48.51 57.11
N SER A 72 -18.22 48.93 56.24
CA SER A 72 -17.98 49.43 54.89
C SER A 72 -17.43 50.86 54.89
N THR A 73 -16.92 51.31 53.74
CA THR A 73 -16.41 52.68 53.53
C THR A 73 -16.98 53.28 52.24
N THR A 74 -16.68 54.56 51.96
CA THR A 74 -17.03 55.19 50.67
C THR A 74 -16.35 54.54 49.47
N THR A 75 -15.27 53.78 49.68
CA THR A 75 -14.50 53.12 48.62
C THR A 75 -14.71 51.61 48.57
N LEU A 76 -15.22 50.99 49.65
CA LEU A 76 -15.49 49.56 49.77
C LEU A 76 -16.96 49.33 50.17
N SER A 77 -17.76 48.91 49.19
CA SER A 77 -19.17 48.53 49.39
C SER A 77 -19.25 47.11 49.93
N HIS A 78 -20.08 46.89 50.96
CA HIS A 78 -20.42 45.58 51.51
C HIS A 78 -21.85 45.21 51.15
N TYR A 79 -22.09 43.93 50.84
CA TYR A 79 -23.38 43.45 50.36
C TYR A 79 -23.93 42.34 51.26
N TYR A 80 -25.25 42.35 51.46
CA TYR A 80 -25.96 41.37 52.29
C TYR A 80 -27.31 41.02 51.66
N VAL A 81 -27.75 39.77 51.80
CA VAL A 81 -29.11 39.36 51.40
C VAL A 81 -30.12 40.02 52.35
N ASN A 82 -31.08 40.77 51.80
CA ASN A 82 -32.12 41.44 52.59
C ASN A 82 -33.23 40.46 52.98
N ALA A 83 -33.22 39.99 54.23
CA ALA A 83 -34.30 39.17 54.77
C ALA A 83 -35.61 39.95 54.95
N GLY A 84 -35.56 41.28 54.84
CA GLY A 84 -36.70 42.18 54.91
C GLY A 84 -37.46 42.39 53.59
N SER A 85 -37.12 41.68 52.52
CA SER A 85 -37.82 41.82 51.23
C SER A 85 -39.30 41.47 51.35
N SER A 86 -40.16 42.29 50.74
CA SER A 86 -41.60 42.06 50.69
C SER A 86 -42.01 40.98 49.68
N ASP A 87 -41.15 40.69 48.70
CA ASP A 87 -41.28 39.59 47.74
C ASP A 87 -39.90 38.94 47.52
N PRO A 88 -39.51 37.96 48.34
CA PRO A 88 -38.19 37.33 48.27
C PRO A 88 -37.96 36.52 46.99
N LYS A 89 -38.97 36.39 46.11
CA LYS A 89 -38.83 35.74 44.81
C LYS A 89 -38.60 36.74 43.67
N ALA A 90 -38.79 38.04 43.92
CA ALA A 90 -38.47 39.10 42.99
C ALA A 90 -37.09 39.68 43.28
N LEU A 91 -36.38 40.17 42.27
CA LEU A 91 -35.08 40.86 42.43
C LEU A 91 -35.18 42.21 43.18
N ASN A 92 -36.39 42.72 43.35
CA ASN A 92 -36.63 43.98 44.02
C ASN A 92 -36.53 43.79 45.54
N GLU A 93 -35.85 44.71 46.22
CA GLU A 93 -35.67 44.75 47.66
C GLU A 93 -34.90 43.56 48.26
N THR A 94 -34.25 42.69 47.48
CA THR A 94 -33.56 41.49 48.01
C THR A 94 -32.09 41.68 48.38
N LEU A 95 -31.49 42.83 48.10
CA LEU A 95 -30.08 43.10 48.37
C LEU A 95 -29.93 44.38 49.20
N ILE A 96 -29.09 44.34 50.23
CA ILE A 96 -28.64 45.52 50.99
C ILE A 96 -27.24 45.86 50.51
N GLU A 97 -27.04 47.11 50.08
CA GLU A 97 -25.72 47.68 49.82
C GLU A 97 -25.35 48.61 50.97
N CYS A 98 -24.12 48.48 51.47
CA CYS A 98 -23.56 49.31 52.51
C CYS A 98 -22.26 49.98 52.04
N THR A 99 -22.23 51.31 51.97
CA THR A 99 -21.05 52.17 51.80
C THR A 99 -20.75 52.86 53.14
N ASP A 100 -20.52 54.18 53.16
CA ASP A 100 -20.65 55.01 54.36
C ASP A 100 -22.07 55.04 54.95
N THR A 101 -23.09 54.70 54.16
CA THR A 101 -24.49 54.47 54.58
C THR A 101 -25.02 53.16 54.00
N CYS A 102 -26.11 52.60 54.53
CA CYS A 102 -26.71 51.37 53.99
C CYS A 102 -28.10 51.62 53.39
N GLN A 103 -28.38 50.99 52.26
CA GLN A 103 -29.65 51.09 51.55
C GLN A 103 -30.11 49.72 51.01
N VAL A 104 -31.42 49.55 50.87
CA VAL A 104 -31.99 48.40 50.15
C VAL A 104 -32.00 48.76 48.65
N LEU A 105 -31.39 47.91 47.83
CA LEU A 105 -31.41 48.08 46.38
C LEU A 105 -32.77 47.63 45.82
N ILE A 106 -33.36 48.50 45.01
CA ILE A 106 -34.71 48.33 44.44
C ILE A 106 -34.65 47.61 43.07
N THR A 107 -33.46 47.47 42.49
CA THR A 107 -33.28 46.89 41.15
C THR A 107 -31.99 46.08 41.05
N ALA A 108 -31.90 44.95 41.78
CA ALA A 108 -30.93 43.92 41.43
C ALA A 108 -31.30 43.32 40.06
N LYS A 109 -30.32 42.80 39.33
CA LYS A 109 -30.50 42.18 38.01
C LYS A 109 -30.16 40.69 38.06
N ASP A 110 -30.70 39.96 37.10
CA ASP A 110 -30.34 38.56 36.87
C ASP A 110 -28.83 38.42 36.61
N GLY A 111 -28.20 37.43 37.22
CA GLY A 111 -26.79 37.13 37.03
C GLY A 111 -25.82 38.05 37.77
N GLU A 112 -26.30 38.98 38.61
CA GLU A 112 -25.41 39.78 39.45
C GLU A 112 -24.83 38.95 40.60
N ILE A 113 -23.53 39.08 40.82
CA ILE A 113 -22.76 38.34 41.82
C ILE A 113 -22.00 39.31 42.74
N TYR A 114 -22.13 39.09 44.04
CA TYR A 114 -21.46 39.86 45.09
C TYR A 114 -20.81 38.93 46.12
N ILE A 115 -19.91 39.47 46.92
CA ILE A 115 -19.39 38.77 48.10
C ILE A 115 -20.42 38.92 49.22
N ASP A 116 -20.76 37.83 49.90
CA ASP A 116 -21.62 37.90 51.07
C ASP A 116 -20.79 38.31 52.29
N GLU A 117 -20.96 39.54 52.76
CA GLU A 117 -20.20 40.06 53.91
C GLU A 117 -20.75 39.55 55.25
N TYR A 118 -21.89 38.84 55.26
CA TYR A 118 -22.32 38.07 56.43
C TYR A 118 -21.44 36.83 56.63
N ASP A 119 -21.10 36.12 55.55
CA ASP A 119 -20.22 34.95 55.53
C ASP A 119 -19.40 34.93 54.24
N THR A 120 -18.14 35.37 54.32
CA THR A 120 -17.25 35.48 53.16
C THR A 120 -16.86 34.15 52.54
N SER A 121 -17.33 33.01 53.05
CA SER A 121 -17.29 31.72 52.34
C SER A 121 -18.43 31.54 51.33
N HIS A 122 -19.33 32.52 51.22
CA HIS A 122 -20.47 32.55 50.33
C HIS A 122 -20.38 33.71 49.34
N THR A 123 -21.08 33.54 48.21
CA THR A 123 -21.38 34.60 47.25
C THR A 123 -22.87 34.88 47.29
N ILE A 124 -23.27 36.13 47.03
CA ILE A 124 -24.67 36.47 46.78
C ILE A 124 -24.91 36.37 45.28
N GLN A 125 -25.86 35.54 44.85
CA GLN A 125 -26.22 35.37 43.44
C GLN A 125 -27.69 35.69 43.23
N CYS A 126 -27.97 36.55 42.24
CA CYS A 126 -29.29 37.09 41.96
C CYS A 126 -29.93 36.43 40.73
N TYR A 127 -31.19 35.97 40.88
CA TYR A 127 -31.97 35.34 39.82
C TYR A 127 -33.38 35.92 39.69
N GLU A 128 -33.90 36.09 38.47
CA GLU A 128 -35.26 36.64 38.22
C GLU A 128 -36.39 35.89 38.95
N GLY A 129 -36.24 34.58 39.18
CA GLY A 129 -37.27 33.74 39.80
C GLY A 129 -37.15 33.50 41.30
N SER A 130 -36.04 33.89 41.93
CA SER A 130 -35.76 33.59 43.34
C SER A 130 -35.09 34.74 44.11
N GLY A 131 -34.97 35.93 43.52
CA GLY A 131 -34.27 37.05 44.13
C GLY A 131 -32.78 36.79 44.33
N CYS A 132 -32.13 37.62 45.15
CA CYS A 132 -30.74 37.44 45.56
C CYS A 132 -30.61 36.47 46.73
N THR A 133 -29.76 35.46 46.59
CA THR A 133 -29.58 34.40 47.58
C THR A 133 -28.11 34.19 47.91
N SER A 134 -27.82 33.84 49.17
CA SER A 134 -26.47 33.49 49.61
C SER A 134 -26.17 32.04 49.24
N ILE A 135 -25.09 31.83 48.49
CA ILE A 135 -24.67 30.53 47.95
C ILE A 135 -23.27 30.23 48.46
N LYS A 136 -23.14 29.12 49.18
CA LYS A 136 -21.85 28.64 49.69
C LYS A 136 -20.94 28.29 48.52
N SER A 137 -19.72 28.82 48.53
CA SER A 137 -18.69 28.44 47.57
C SER A 137 -18.33 26.96 47.71
N ILE A 138 -18.12 26.30 46.57
CA ILE A 138 -17.68 24.92 46.46
C ILE A 138 -16.20 24.82 46.04
N ALA A 139 -15.43 25.90 46.21
CA ALA A 139 -14.00 25.93 45.95
C ALA A 139 -13.27 24.81 46.72
N THR A 140 -12.30 24.20 46.05
CA THR A 140 -11.46 23.13 46.60
C THR A 140 -10.00 23.55 46.59
N GLU A 141 -9.14 22.82 47.31
CA GLU A 141 -7.69 23.11 47.34
C GLU A 141 -7.02 23.04 45.94
N LYS A 142 -7.70 22.47 44.95
CA LYS A 142 -7.21 22.31 43.57
C LYS A 142 -8.04 23.06 42.53
N LYS A 143 -9.06 23.80 42.95
CA LYS A 143 -9.97 24.49 42.03
C LYS A 143 -10.60 25.67 42.72
N ASN A 144 -10.26 26.87 42.30
CA ASN A 144 -10.93 28.09 42.74
C ASN A 144 -12.23 28.29 41.96
N GLU A 145 -13.10 29.14 42.50
CA GLU A 145 -14.24 29.66 41.76
C GLU A 145 -13.99 31.13 41.42
N ILE A 146 -14.16 31.47 40.15
CA ILE A 146 -14.04 32.84 39.62
C ILE A 146 -15.40 33.31 39.14
N PHE A 147 -15.82 34.48 39.61
CA PHE A 147 -17.07 35.14 39.22
C PHE A 147 -16.80 36.56 38.75
N LEU A 148 -17.67 37.11 37.90
CA LEU A 148 -17.65 38.52 37.56
C LEU A 148 -18.24 39.33 38.72
N ASN A 149 -17.51 40.31 39.25
CA ASN A 149 -17.90 41.08 40.41
C ASN A 149 -18.84 42.24 40.06
N SER A 150 -20.12 42.13 40.41
CA SER A 150 -21.11 43.18 40.14
C SER A 150 -20.94 44.43 41.01
N SER A 151 -20.18 44.35 42.11
CA SER A 151 -19.96 45.49 43.01
C SER A 151 -19.13 46.62 42.41
N ASN A 152 -18.24 46.32 41.47
CA ASN A 152 -17.49 47.33 40.74
C ASN A 152 -18.31 47.84 39.54
N LEU A 153 -18.86 46.93 38.75
CA LEU A 153 -19.55 47.22 37.49
C LEU A 153 -20.79 48.13 37.65
N ASN A 154 -21.47 48.06 38.79
CA ASN A 154 -22.69 48.83 39.05
C ASN A 154 -22.46 50.21 39.70
N LYS A 155 -21.21 50.63 39.96
CA LYS A 155 -20.90 51.98 40.46
C LYS A 155 -21.01 53.04 39.36
N SER A 156 -22.23 53.40 38.93
CA SER A 156 -22.50 54.62 38.15
C SER A 156 -23.99 54.99 38.10
N SER A 157 -24.46 55.82 39.04
CA SER A 157 -25.64 56.69 38.81
C SER A 157 -25.67 58.00 39.62
N GLY A 158 -24.53 58.48 40.13
CA GLY A 158 -24.41 59.79 40.79
C GLY A 158 -23.18 60.55 40.27
N THR A 159 -23.34 61.83 39.97
CA THR A 159 -22.35 62.73 39.36
C THR A 159 -21.05 62.88 40.16
N GLU A 160 -19.99 62.18 39.75
CA GLU A 160 -18.55 62.57 39.64
C GLU A 160 -17.70 61.29 39.45
N PRO A 161 -16.61 61.31 38.66
CA PRO A 161 -15.90 60.12 38.18
C PRO A 161 -14.79 59.70 39.15
N ALA A 162 -15.09 58.84 40.11
CA ALA A 162 -14.07 58.13 40.89
C ALA A 162 -14.65 56.79 41.39
N GLY A 163 -14.49 55.72 40.62
CA GLY A 163 -14.95 54.39 41.05
C GLY A 163 -14.76 53.24 40.07
N ASN A 164 -14.87 53.48 38.75
CA ASN A 164 -14.60 52.48 37.71
C ASN A 164 -13.18 52.63 37.18
N GLU A 165 -12.16 52.27 37.98
CA GLU A 165 -10.86 51.96 37.36
C GLU A 165 -11.01 50.64 36.61
N PRO A 166 -10.80 50.60 35.28
CA PRO A 166 -10.87 49.36 34.51
C PRO A 166 -10.04 48.27 35.18
N LEU A 167 -10.56 47.03 35.21
CA LEU A 167 -9.92 45.84 35.78
C LEU A 167 -9.79 45.82 37.31
N LYS A 168 -10.03 46.92 38.03
CA LYS A 168 -9.89 46.96 39.48
C LYS A 168 -11.07 46.25 40.16
N ASN A 169 -10.82 45.21 40.96
CA ASN A 169 -11.88 44.45 41.65
C ASN A 169 -12.99 43.90 40.73
N ASP A 170 -12.74 43.70 39.44
CA ASP A 170 -13.73 43.20 38.48
C ASP A 170 -14.09 41.73 38.68
N LEU A 171 -13.29 40.98 39.46
CA LEU A 171 -13.48 39.55 39.71
C LEU A 171 -13.77 39.28 41.18
N ILE A 172 -14.48 38.20 41.47
CA ILE A 172 -14.54 37.57 42.79
C ILE A 172 -13.83 36.23 42.67
N LYS A 173 -12.84 36.00 43.53
CA LYS A 173 -12.13 34.72 43.62
C LYS A 173 -12.42 34.07 44.97
N CYS A 174 -12.98 32.87 44.93
CA CYS A 174 -13.15 32.01 46.10
C CYS A 174 -12.07 30.93 46.13
N VAL A 175 -11.28 30.90 47.19
CA VAL A 175 -10.18 29.95 47.38
C VAL A 175 -10.42 29.09 48.61
N ASN A 176 -9.98 27.84 48.58
CA ASN A 176 -9.97 26.95 49.74
C ASN A 176 -8.54 26.74 50.23
N THR A 177 -8.21 27.31 51.39
CA THR A 177 -6.90 27.16 52.01
C THR A 177 -7.05 26.39 53.32
N ASN A 178 -6.46 25.19 53.40
CA ASN A 178 -6.53 24.32 54.59
C ASN A 178 -7.98 24.07 55.07
N SER A 179 -8.87 23.65 54.16
CA SER A 179 -10.30 23.40 54.43
C SER A 179 -11.12 24.64 54.84
N THR A 180 -10.61 25.85 54.67
CA THR A 180 -11.34 27.11 54.90
C THR A 180 -11.53 27.82 53.57
N ILE A 181 -12.78 28.12 53.23
CA ILE A 181 -13.14 28.82 51.99
C ILE A 181 -13.30 30.32 52.28
N THR A 182 -12.67 31.16 51.45
CA THR A 182 -12.83 32.62 51.49
C THR A 182 -12.97 33.16 50.07
N CYS A 183 -13.97 34.01 49.86
CA CYS A 183 -14.23 34.77 48.65
C CYS A 183 -13.77 36.21 48.85
N SER A 184 -13.00 36.74 47.91
CA SER A 184 -12.48 38.11 47.94
C SER A 184 -12.49 38.74 46.56
N ALA A 185 -12.60 40.07 46.50
CA ALA A 185 -12.49 40.81 45.25
C ALA A 185 -11.04 40.74 44.72
N GLN A 186 -10.90 40.62 43.40
CA GLN A 186 -9.63 40.53 42.71
C GLN A 186 -9.63 41.39 41.45
N ASP A 187 -8.46 41.97 41.14
CA ASP A 187 -8.24 42.69 39.90
C ASP A 187 -8.12 41.71 38.72
N GLY A 188 -8.75 42.04 37.60
CA GLY A 188 -8.46 41.38 36.32
C GLY A 188 -7.17 41.92 35.70
N ARG A 189 -6.71 41.28 34.62
CA ARG A 189 -5.67 41.83 33.75
C ARG A 189 -6.08 41.68 32.28
N PRO A 190 -5.56 42.54 31.37
CA PRO A 190 -5.84 42.38 29.95
C PRO A 190 -5.42 40.98 29.46
N ASP A 191 -6.16 40.47 28.47
CA ASP A 191 -5.91 39.20 27.78
C ASP A 191 -6.13 37.93 28.64
N GLU A 192 -6.50 38.07 29.92
CA GLU A 192 -6.80 36.97 30.84
C GLU A 192 -8.22 36.43 30.65
N VAL A 193 -8.34 35.09 30.61
CA VAL A 193 -9.60 34.36 30.44
C VAL A 193 -9.81 33.38 31.59
N TYR A 194 -11.03 33.36 32.12
CA TYR A 194 -11.45 32.49 33.23
C TYR A 194 -12.77 31.79 32.89
N ILE A 195 -13.03 30.66 33.55
CA ILE A 195 -14.36 30.03 33.52
C ILE A 195 -15.28 30.77 34.49
N ASN A 196 -16.44 31.22 34.01
CA ASN A 196 -17.45 31.81 34.88
C ASN A 196 -18.06 30.72 35.78
N SER A 197 -17.82 30.80 37.09
CA SER A 197 -18.33 29.80 38.05
C SER A 197 -19.83 29.95 38.30
N HIS A 198 -20.43 31.10 37.97
CA HIS A 198 -21.88 31.29 37.98
C HIS A 198 -22.55 30.50 36.84
N ASN A 199 -21.94 30.54 35.65
CA ASN A 199 -22.46 29.86 34.47
C ASN A 199 -21.31 29.31 33.60
N ILE A 200 -21.06 28.00 33.69
CA ILE A 200 -19.97 27.34 32.95
C ILE A 200 -20.15 27.30 31.42
N THR A 201 -21.23 27.85 30.88
CA THR A 201 -21.39 28.08 29.43
C THR A 201 -20.79 29.41 28.99
N GLU A 202 -20.33 30.22 29.94
CA GLU A 202 -19.72 31.52 29.73
C GLU A 202 -18.29 31.54 30.26
N LEU A 203 -17.49 32.36 29.61
CA LEU A 203 -16.15 32.73 30.02
C LEU A 203 -16.19 34.16 30.55
N ILE A 204 -15.30 34.46 31.47
CA ILE A 204 -14.96 35.84 31.82
C ILE A 204 -13.69 36.17 31.05
N TYR A 205 -13.73 37.23 30.25
CA TYR A 205 -12.58 37.74 29.50
C TYR A 205 -12.32 39.18 29.91
N CYS A 206 -11.04 39.51 30.09
CA CYS A 206 -10.62 40.80 30.58
C CYS A 206 -9.86 41.56 29.49
N LYS A 207 -10.28 42.81 29.24
CA LYS A 207 -9.64 43.74 28.31
C LYS A 207 -9.10 44.94 29.06
N SER A 208 -8.36 45.81 28.38
CA SER A 208 -7.90 47.07 28.97
C SER A 208 -9.04 47.98 29.47
N ASP A 209 -10.28 47.77 29.03
CA ASP A 209 -11.48 48.50 29.48
C ASP A 209 -12.29 47.78 30.59
N GLY A 210 -11.84 46.62 31.08
CA GLY A 210 -12.47 45.86 32.17
C GLY A 210 -12.80 44.40 31.80
N CYS A 211 -13.32 43.65 32.77
CA CYS A 211 -13.76 42.26 32.55
C CYS A 211 -15.25 42.16 32.22
N LYS A 212 -15.60 41.24 31.32
CA LYS A 212 -16.97 40.97 30.86
C LYS A 212 -17.20 39.47 30.70
N THR A 213 -18.45 39.03 30.66
CA THR A 213 -18.81 37.65 30.31
C THR A 213 -19.12 37.52 28.83
N LYS A 214 -18.73 36.38 28.24
CA LYS A 214 -19.06 35.98 26.87
C LYS A 214 -19.45 34.50 26.86
N ALA A 215 -20.53 34.16 26.16
CA ALA A 215 -20.89 32.76 25.93
C ALA A 215 -19.88 32.11 24.96
N SER A 216 -19.50 30.85 25.21
CA SER A 216 -18.66 30.09 24.29
C SER A 216 -19.36 29.88 22.95
N GLU A 217 -18.62 30.05 21.85
CA GLU A 217 -19.11 29.84 20.48
C GLU A 217 -18.72 28.45 19.94
N ALA A 218 -18.18 27.58 20.79
CA ALA A 218 -17.76 26.23 20.44
C ALA A 218 -18.86 25.46 19.71
N LEU A 219 -18.47 24.78 18.63
CA LEU A 219 -19.34 23.93 17.81
C LEU A 219 -19.11 22.45 18.15
N PRO A 220 -20.06 21.54 17.81
CA PRO A 220 -19.87 20.10 18.04
C PRO A 220 -18.59 19.51 17.43
N THR A 221 -18.13 20.12 16.34
CA THR A 221 -16.97 19.70 15.56
C THR A 221 -15.74 20.58 15.76
N GLN A 222 -15.85 21.67 16.53
CA GLN A 222 -14.79 22.66 16.71
C GLN A 222 -14.84 23.18 18.16
N PRO A 223 -14.10 22.53 19.07
CA PRO A 223 -13.92 23.03 20.42
C PRO A 223 -13.06 24.30 20.42
N GLU A 224 -13.25 25.14 21.43
CA GLU A 224 -12.44 26.33 21.67
C GLU A 224 -11.43 26.07 22.78
N TYR A 225 -10.24 26.67 22.65
CA TYR A 225 -9.14 26.53 23.58
C TYR A 225 -8.62 27.92 23.98
N TYR A 226 -8.42 28.12 25.28
CA TYR A 226 -7.93 29.36 25.87
C TYR A 226 -6.84 29.04 26.90
N ILE A 227 -5.97 30.01 27.18
CA ILE A 227 -5.12 29.96 28.38
C ILE A 227 -5.99 30.23 29.60
N ASN A 228 -5.88 29.37 30.61
CA ASN A 228 -6.51 29.59 31.90
C ASN A 228 -5.68 30.60 32.72
N ALA A 229 -6.25 31.75 33.05
CA ALA A 229 -5.59 32.76 33.87
C ALA A 229 -5.62 32.45 35.39
N ASP A 230 -6.25 31.34 35.80
CA ASP A 230 -6.22 30.84 37.18
C ASP A 230 -5.67 29.40 37.26
N PRO A 231 -4.38 29.16 36.98
CA PRO A 231 -3.76 27.87 37.22
C PRO A 231 -3.69 27.63 38.73
N THR A 232 -4.35 26.58 39.19
CA THR A 232 -4.53 26.25 40.62
C THR A 232 -3.36 25.47 41.21
N ASP A 233 -2.43 24.99 40.37
CA ASP A 233 -1.31 24.14 40.77
C ASP A 233 0.04 24.77 40.36
N GLU A 234 1.09 24.59 41.18
CA GLU A 234 2.48 25.01 40.82
C GLU A 234 3.09 24.20 39.66
N LYS A 235 2.37 23.17 39.17
CA LYS A 235 2.85 22.25 38.13
C LYS A 235 2.45 22.77 36.75
N LYS A 236 3.46 23.17 35.98
CA LYS A 236 3.34 23.48 34.54
C LYS A 236 2.54 22.39 33.81
N LEU A 237 1.72 22.82 32.85
CA LEU A 237 0.77 22.02 32.06
C LEU A 237 -0.50 21.58 32.80
N ASP A 238 -0.55 21.62 34.12
CA ASP A 238 -1.73 21.19 34.89
C ASP A 238 -2.64 22.38 35.18
N GLY A 239 -3.78 22.43 34.49
CA GLY A 239 -4.75 23.51 34.65
C GLY A 239 -4.44 24.78 33.86
N ASP A 240 -3.45 24.77 32.97
CA ASP A 240 -3.09 25.93 32.13
C ASP A 240 -4.08 26.21 30.99
N LEU A 241 -5.00 25.28 30.70
CA LEU A 241 -5.91 25.36 29.55
C LEU A 241 -7.37 25.37 29.98
N ILE A 242 -8.18 26.17 29.30
CA ILE A 242 -9.64 26.07 29.29
C ILE A 242 -10.06 25.46 27.95
N LYS A 243 -10.93 24.44 28.00
CA LYS A 243 -11.56 23.85 26.82
C LYS A 243 -13.06 24.06 26.89
N CYS A 244 -13.62 24.67 25.86
CA CYS A 244 -15.07 24.76 25.69
C CYS A 244 -15.53 23.80 24.60
N LYS A 245 -16.53 22.97 24.92
CA LYS A 245 -17.06 21.95 24.01
C LYS A 245 -18.59 22.00 23.95
N HIS A 246 -19.13 21.88 22.74
CA HIS A 246 -20.56 21.77 22.52
C HIS A 246 -21.06 20.32 22.71
N ASN A 247 -22.01 20.13 23.63
CA ASN A 247 -22.59 18.81 23.94
C ASN A 247 -23.97 18.57 23.29
N GLY A 248 -24.30 19.32 22.23
CA GLY A 248 -25.52 19.16 21.42
C GLY A 248 -26.67 20.09 21.82
N SER A 249 -26.68 20.60 23.05
CA SER A 249 -27.68 21.57 23.53
C SER A 249 -27.08 22.93 23.94
N LYS A 250 -25.83 22.92 24.41
CA LYS A 250 -25.09 24.10 24.86
C LYS A 250 -23.58 23.81 24.89
N ALA A 251 -22.76 24.85 24.78
CA ALA A 251 -21.33 24.79 25.03
C ALA A 251 -21.05 24.85 26.53
N THR A 252 -20.12 24.03 27.02
CA THR A 252 -19.65 24.04 28.42
C THR A 252 -18.14 24.08 28.45
N CYS A 253 -17.58 24.88 29.35
CA CYS A 253 -16.15 25.08 29.51
C CYS A 253 -15.61 24.36 30.75
N GLU A 254 -14.44 23.74 30.62
CA GLU A 254 -13.74 23.05 31.71
C GLU A 254 -12.24 23.33 31.67
N VAL A 255 -11.59 23.28 32.83
CA VAL A 255 -10.14 23.34 32.93
C VAL A 255 -9.59 21.97 32.51
N MET A 256 -8.54 21.97 31.69
CA MET A 256 -7.87 20.75 31.26
C MET A 256 -6.35 20.85 31.40
N LYS A 257 -5.72 19.68 31.40
CA LYS A 257 -4.27 19.52 31.38
C LYS A 257 -3.75 19.52 29.94
N GLY A 258 -2.65 20.24 29.69
CA GLY A 258 -1.88 20.16 28.45
C GLY A 258 -0.80 19.08 28.50
N ASN A 259 -0.28 18.68 27.34
CA ASN A 259 0.91 17.84 27.22
C ASN A 259 2.04 18.61 26.53
N ASP A 260 3.25 18.11 26.75
CA ASP A 260 4.45 18.62 26.11
C ASP A 260 4.37 18.48 24.58
N GLY A 261 4.52 19.59 23.86
CA GLY A 261 4.41 19.65 22.41
C GLY A 261 2.97 19.82 21.89
N ASP A 262 1.97 19.94 22.76
CA ASP A 262 0.59 20.21 22.31
C ASP A 262 0.51 21.61 21.68
N VAL A 263 -0.21 21.71 20.55
CA VAL A 263 -0.50 22.95 19.84
C VAL A 263 -1.99 23.05 19.56
N PHE A 264 -2.59 24.19 19.90
CA PHE A 264 -4.01 24.51 19.68
C PHE A 264 -4.17 25.86 19.00
N LEU A 265 -5.30 26.08 18.33
CA LEU A 265 -5.73 27.41 17.92
C LEU A 265 -6.21 28.20 19.15
N ASN A 266 -5.71 29.42 19.32
CA ASN A 266 -6.11 30.32 20.39
C ASN A 266 -7.47 30.97 20.08
N ALA A 267 -8.50 30.62 20.83
CA ALA A 267 -9.82 31.21 20.64
C ALA A 267 -9.94 32.64 21.19
N ASN A 268 -8.92 33.15 21.90
CA ASN A 268 -8.85 34.54 22.38
C ASN A 268 -8.15 35.51 21.42
N VAL A 269 -7.82 35.10 20.18
CA VAL A 269 -6.93 35.86 19.29
C VAL A 269 -7.40 37.30 19.01
N GLU A 270 -8.71 37.50 18.83
CA GLU A 270 -9.31 38.82 18.55
C GLU A 270 -9.30 39.77 19.75
N ASP A 271 -9.24 39.20 20.95
CA ASP A 271 -9.26 39.93 22.20
C ASP A 271 -7.86 40.08 22.82
N ASP A 272 -6.87 39.35 22.28
CA ASP A 272 -5.45 39.44 22.63
C ASP A 272 -4.79 40.63 21.93
N ALA A 273 -4.23 41.56 22.73
CA ALA A 273 -3.52 42.71 22.20
C ALA A 273 -2.39 42.36 21.22
N ALA A 274 -1.71 41.22 21.42
CA ALA A 274 -0.64 40.73 20.57
C ALA A 274 -1.11 39.86 19.39
N HIS A 275 -2.43 39.59 19.28
CA HIS A 275 -3.05 38.77 18.24
C HIS A 275 -2.32 37.43 18.03
N LYS A 276 -1.99 36.72 19.12
CA LYS A 276 -1.25 35.46 19.04
C LYS A 276 -2.21 34.31 18.72
N PRO A 277 -2.13 33.71 17.52
CA PRO A 277 -3.16 32.78 17.03
C PRO A 277 -3.02 31.36 17.59
N LEU A 278 -1.90 31.02 18.23
CA LEU A 278 -1.62 29.67 18.73
C LEU A 278 -1.52 29.62 20.25
N ILE A 279 -1.80 28.45 20.82
CA ILE A 279 -1.41 28.06 22.17
C ILE A 279 -0.43 26.89 22.04
N MET A 280 0.74 27.02 22.65
CA MET A 280 1.80 26.01 22.63
C MET A 280 2.16 25.60 24.05
N CYS A 281 2.27 24.29 24.27
CA CYS A 281 2.52 23.72 25.58
C CYS A 281 3.91 23.07 25.64
N SER A 282 4.69 23.37 26.68
CA SER A 282 5.94 22.67 26.98
C SER A 282 6.11 22.39 28.46
N LYS A 283 6.92 21.37 28.80
CA LYS A 283 7.27 21.08 30.20
C LYS A 283 8.00 22.25 30.89
N ASP A 284 8.68 23.08 30.11
CA ASP A 284 9.55 24.14 30.64
C ASP A 284 8.82 25.45 30.91
N VAL A 285 7.72 25.76 30.20
CA VAL A 285 6.97 27.01 30.42
C VAL A 285 5.49 26.83 30.74
N GLY A 286 4.94 25.62 30.58
CA GLY A 286 3.50 25.39 30.63
C GLY A 286 2.86 25.66 29.26
N CYS A 287 1.56 25.97 29.24
CA CYS A 287 0.88 26.41 28.02
C CYS A 287 0.84 27.94 27.91
N THR A 288 1.29 28.48 26.79
CA THR A 288 1.34 29.93 26.53
C THR A 288 0.88 30.26 25.12
N THR A 289 0.44 31.51 24.88
CA THR A 289 0.11 31.98 23.54
C THR A 289 1.36 32.27 22.70
N ASP A 290 1.32 31.95 21.42
CA ASP A 290 2.43 32.06 20.47
C ASP A 290 2.02 32.75 19.16
N THR A 291 2.93 33.53 18.57
CA THR A 291 2.70 34.32 17.34
C THR A 291 2.75 33.50 16.06
N SER A 292 3.11 32.21 16.12
CA SER A 292 3.56 31.41 14.98
C SER A 292 4.91 31.87 14.42
N MET A 293 5.61 30.92 13.78
CA MET A 293 6.84 31.12 13.02
C MET A 293 6.60 31.40 11.53
N ALA A 294 5.35 31.60 11.11
CA ALA A 294 5.03 32.01 9.74
C ALA A 294 5.74 33.34 9.40
N THR A 295 6.33 33.44 8.20
CA THR A 295 7.11 34.61 7.79
C THR A 295 6.43 35.37 6.65
N THR A 296 6.86 36.62 6.40
CA THR A 296 6.37 37.44 5.27
C THR A 296 6.69 36.87 3.88
N ALA A 297 7.45 35.77 3.80
CA ALA A 297 7.64 35.07 2.54
C ALA A 297 6.32 34.35 2.18
N GLU A 298 5.57 34.92 1.23
CA GLU A 298 4.23 34.45 0.83
C GLU A 298 4.20 32.97 0.37
N SER A 299 5.36 32.34 0.14
CA SER A 299 5.51 30.96 -0.31
C SER A 299 5.78 29.93 0.80
N LEU A 300 5.84 30.32 2.09
CA LEU A 300 6.17 29.40 3.19
C LEU A 300 5.22 29.51 4.39
N PRO A 301 4.06 28.85 4.35
CA PRO A 301 3.21 28.69 5.52
C PRO A 301 3.90 27.85 6.60
N ALA A 302 3.62 28.15 7.88
CA ALA A 302 4.07 27.35 9.00
C ALA A 302 3.00 26.33 9.41
N TYR A 303 3.40 25.06 9.55
CA TYR A 303 2.50 23.96 9.84
C TYR A 303 2.71 23.36 11.24
N TYR A 304 1.62 22.96 11.88
CA TYR A 304 1.59 22.39 13.23
C TYR A 304 0.55 21.27 13.34
N VAL A 305 0.78 20.31 14.24
CA VAL A 305 -0.23 19.27 14.54
C VAL A 305 -1.25 19.80 15.54
N ASN A 306 -2.52 19.84 15.14
CA ASN A 306 -3.62 20.29 15.99
C ASN A 306 -3.96 19.26 17.07
N SER A 307 -3.62 19.58 18.32
CA SER A 307 -3.97 18.76 19.49
C SER A 307 -5.46 18.86 19.85
N GLY A 308 -6.17 19.83 19.28
CA GLY A 308 -7.61 20.03 19.41
C GLY A 308 -8.48 19.15 18.50
N SER A 309 -7.89 18.26 17.69
CA SER A 309 -8.63 17.40 16.75
C SER A 309 -9.65 16.49 17.44
N VAL A 310 -10.92 16.60 17.05
CA VAL A 310 -12.05 15.81 17.59
C VAL A 310 -12.83 15.06 16.51
N LEU A 311 -12.63 15.38 15.22
CA LEU A 311 -13.32 14.72 14.12
C LEU A 311 -12.91 13.25 13.99
N ALA A 312 -13.85 12.44 13.50
CA ALA A 312 -13.59 11.03 13.17
C ALA A 312 -12.70 10.91 11.92
N ALA A 313 -12.94 11.75 10.91
CA ALA A 313 -12.07 11.90 9.75
C ALA A 313 -10.90 12.81 10.13
N LYS A 314 -9.87 12.22 10.77
CA LYS A 314 -8.78 12.97 11.41
C LYS A 314 -8.03 13.93 10.49
N LEU A 315 -7.85 13.56 9.22
CA LEU A 315 -7.21 14.45 8.23
C LEU A 315 -7.91 15.80 8.03
N ASN A 316 -9.16 15.95 8.48
CA ASN A 316 -9.91 17.19 8.34
C ASN A 316 -9.64 18.22 9.43
N ASP A 317 -9.02 17.82 10.55
CA ASP A 317 -8.81 18.72 11.69
C ASP A 317 -7.50 18.52 12.46
N THR A 318 -6.60 17.64 11.98
CA THR A 318 -5.30 17.40 12.65
C THR A 318 -4.17 18.36 12.25
N LEU A 319 -4.36 19.23 11.26
CA LEU A 319 -3.32 20.13 10.76
C LEU A 319 -3.75 21.59 10.95
N ILE A 320 -2.85 22.40 11.50
CA ILE A 320 -2.95 23.86 11.53
C ILE A 320 -1.97 24.41 10.49
N GLU A 321 -2.45 25.33 9.67
CA GLU A 321 -1.67 26.12 8.72
C GLU A 321 -1.69 27.57 9.20
N CYS A 322 -0.53 28.20 9.26
CA CYS A 322 -0.38 29.60 9.58
C CYS A 322 0.31 30.33 8.44
N THR A 323 -0.29 31.42 7.97
CA THR A 323 0.27 32.29 6.94
C THR A 323 0.47 33.69 7.50
N TYR A 324 1.51 34.39 7.07
CA TYR A 324 1.74 35.76 7.52
C TYR A 324 0.83 36.74 6.76
N GLY A 325 -0.07 37.41 7.48
CA GLY A 325 -0.94 38.43 6.92
C GLY A 325 -0.28 39.82 6.87
N THR A 326 -1.09 40.89 6.88
CA THR A 326 -0.56 42.26 6.79
C THR A 326 0.07 42.79 8.08
N ALA A 327 -0.24 42.20 9.24
CA ALA A 327 0.21 42.68 10.56
C ALA A 327 0.64 41.56 11.54
N SER A 328 0.06 40.37 11.42
CA SER A 328 0.36 39.20 12.25
C SER A 328 0.11 37.91 11.45
N ALA A 329 0.51 36.75 11.99
CA ALA A 329 0.14 35.47 11.42
C ALA A 329 -1.36 35.19 11.60
N ASP A 330 -1.99 34.67 10.56
CA ASP A 330 -3.35 34.13 10.57
C ASP A 330 -3.26 32.61 10.48
N CYS A 331 -3.92 31.90 11.41
CA CYS A 331 -3.84 30.45 11.53
C CYS A 331 -5.23 29.82 11.48
N GLY A 332 -5.34 28.74 10.70
CA GLY A 332 -6.58 28.01 10.54
C GLY A 332 -6.37 26.50 10.46
N ILE A 333 -7.47 25.77 10.53
CA ILE A 333 -7.46 24.33 10.29
C ILE A 333 -7.31 24.07 8.79
N LYS A 334 -6.29 23.29 8.43
CA LYS A 334 -6.03 22.85 7.07
C LYS A 334 -6.47 21.39 6.89
N LEU A 335 -7.20 21.14 5.79
CA LEU A 335 -7.47 19.79 5.31
C LEU A 335 -6.17 19.18 4.80
N ALA A 336 -5.73 18.07 5.41
CA ALA A 336 -4.52 17.36 5.02
C ALA A 336 -4.85 16.18 4.09
N THR A 337 -3.89 15.80 3.25
CA THR A 337 -3.98 14.56 2.45
C THR A 337 -3.13 13.47 3.09
N ALA A 338 -3.54 12.21 2.90
CA ALA A 338 -2.73 11.09 3.36
C ALA A 338 -1.41 11.06 2.57
N ASN A 339 -0.31 10.80 3.29
CA ASN A 339 1.08 10.79 2.83
C ASN A 339 1.72 12.17 2.63
N ASP A 340 1.02 13.27 2.91
CA ASP A 340 1.65 14.59 2.92
C ASP A 340 2.71 14.68 4.02
N VAL A 341 3.81 15.38 3.72
CA VAL A 341 4.89 15.68 4.65
C VAL A 341 5.10 17.18 4.69
N TYR A 342 5.14 17.73 5.91
CA TYR A 342 5.40 19.14 6.17
C TYR A 342 6.56 19.28 7.14
N ARG A 343 7.21 20.44 7.14
CA ARG A 343 8.11 20.83 8.22
C ARG A 343 7.28 21.17 9.45
N ASN A 344 7.69 20.68 10.62
CA ASN A 344 7.06 21.03 11.89
C ASN A 344 7.68 22.32 12.43
N TYR A 345 6.86 23.31 12.76
CA TYR A 345 7.32 24.57 13.36
C TYR A 345 7.08 24.65 14.88
N ALA A 346 6.58 23.57 15.52
CA ALA A 346 6.36 23.55 16.96
C ALA A 346 7.68 23.50 17.77
N ASN A 347 7.62 23.81 19.07
CA ASN A 347 8.79 23.81 19.98
C ASN A 347 9.52 22.46 20.10
N SER A 348 8.97 21.38 19.54
CA SER A 348 9.59 20.05 19.49
C SER A 348 10.45 19.82 18.23
N THR A 349 10.75 20.85 17.43
CA THR A 349 11.47 20.71 16.14
C THR A 349 12.78 19.91 16.25
N GLU A 350 13.56 20.08 17.31
CA GLU A 350 14.83 19.34 17.52
C GLU A 350 14.64 17.82 17.65
N THR A 351 13.45 17.39 18.10
CA THR A 351 13.15 15.96 18.33
C THR A 351 12.22 15.38 17.28
N HIS A 352 11.34 16.22 16.73
CA HIS A 352 10.33 15.85 15.75
C HIS A 352 10.19 16.98 14.71
N PRO A 353 11.17 17.14 13.81
CA PRO A 353 11.21 18.23 12.84
C PRO A 353 10.18 18.12 11.71
N LEU A 354 9.49 16.99 11.59
CA LEU A 354 8.55 16.71 10.49
C LEU A 354 7.12 16.52 11.01
N ILE A 355 6.14 16.75 10.14
CA ILE A 355 4.76 16.32 10.28
C ILE A 355 4.47 15.33 9.14
N LYS A 356 4.05 14.10 9.47
CA LYS A 356 3.67 13.09 8.48
C LYS A 356 2.18 12.77 8.61
N CYS A 357 1.46 12.87 7.51
CA CYS A 357 0.03 12.62 7.46
C CYS A 357 -0.26 11.19 6.97
N THR A 358 -1.19 10.52 7.66
CA THR A 358 -1.66 9.18 7.30
C THR A 358 -3.18 9.19 7.23
N LYS A 359 -3.81 8.09 6.82
CA LYS A 359 -5.28 7.94 6.91
C LYS A 359 -5.82 8.11 8.35
N SER A 360 -4.97 7.99 9.37
CA SER A 360 -5.31 8.19 10.78
C SER A 360 -5.12 9.64 11.28
N GLY A 361 -4.75 10.57 10.40
CA GLY A 361 -4.41 11.96 10.72
C GLY A 361 -2.91 12.24 10.63
N CYS A 362 -2.54 13.49 10.93
CA CYS A 362 -1.18 13.99 10.94
C CYS A 362 -0.54 13.88 12.33
N LYS A 363 0.75 13.54 12.37
CA LYS A 363 1.53 13.42 13.60
C LYS A 363 2.94 13.95 13.38
N VAL A 364 3.53 14.46 14.46
CA VAL A 364 4.95 14.82 14.46
C VAL A 364 5.81 13.57 14.30
N SER A 365 6.91 13.68 13.57
CA SER A 365 7.81 12.57 13.23
C SER A 365 9.26 13.02 13.32
N ILE A 366 10.12 12.07 13.72
CA ILE A 366 11.56 12.20 13.57
C ILE A 366 11.98 11.79 12.15
N SER A 367 13.11 12.32 11.68
CA SER A 367 13.83 11.86 10.49
C SER A 367 14.88 10.81 10.89
N SER A 368 15.20 9.88 9.99
CA SER A 368 16.27 8.89 10.20
C SER A 368 17.59 9.30 9.53
N ALA A 369 17.76 10.58 9.21
CA ALA A 369 18.99 11.12 8.65
C ALA A 369 20.20 10.79 9.56
N THR A 370 21.37 10.64 8.92
CA THR A 370 22.64 10.32 9.58
C THR A 370 23.75 11.22 9.04
N ASP A 371 24.89 11.30 9.73
CA ASP A 371 26.08 12.05 9.25
C ASP A 371 26.57 11.63 7.85
N LYS A 372 26.14 10.46 7.36
CA LYS A 372 26.55 9.88 6.07
C LYS A 372 25.45 9.87 5.01
N SER A 373 24.21 10.19 5.40
CA SER A 373 23.07 10.12 4.49
C SER A 373 21.97 11.05 4.98
N LYS A 374 21.67 12.04 4.14
CA LYS A 374 20.55 12.94 4.30
C LYS A 374 19.24 12.25 3.91
N GLU A 375 18.12 12.75 4.41
CA GLU A 375 16.78 12.33 3.96
C GLU A 375 16.11 13.45 3.19
N TYR A 376 15.30 13.08 2.21
CA TYR A 376 14.59 13.99 1.33
C TYR A 376 13.12 13.61 1.27
N TYR A 377 12.26 14.61 1.40
CA TYR A 377 10.81 14.47 1.41
C TYR A 377 10.21 15.47 0.43
N LEU A 378 9.16 15.06 -0.28
CA LEU A 378 8.36 15.98 -1.06
C LEU A 378 7.60 16.91 -0.10
N ASN A 379 7.78 18.21 -0.25
CA ASN A 379 7.18 19.20 0.64
C ASN A 379 5.71 19.45 0.24
N ALA A 380 4.76 18.96 1.02
CA ALA A 380 3.35 19.27 0.80
C ALA A 380 2.97 20.69 1.24
N GLY A 381 3.89 21.38 1.92
CA GLY A 381 3.72 22.75 2.40
C GLY A 381 4.09 23.82 1.38
N ASP A 382 4.69 23.44 0.25
CA ASP A 382 5.01 24.38 -0.82
C ASP A 382 3.72 24.87 -1.50
N THR A 383 3.52 26.18 -1.43
CA THR A 383 2.41 26.89 -2.07
C THR A 383 2.89 27.88 -3.13
N GLY A 384 4.19 27.87 -3.45
CA GLY A 384 4.80 28.72 -4.46
C GLY A 384 4.45 28.28 -5.88
N ASP A 385 4.46 29.24 -6.81
CA ASP A 385 4.30 28.97 -8.25
C ASP A 385 5.65 28.79 -8.97
N LYS A 386 6.79 28.92 -8.25
CA LYS A 386 8.14 28.86 -8.83
C LYS A 386 8.68 27.44 -8.69
N PRO A 387 8.86 26.70 -9.81
CA PRO A 387 9.45 25.36 -9.78
C PRO A 387 10.80 25.35 -9.04
N LEU A 388 11.04 24.27 -8.28
CA LEU A 388 12.24 23.99 -7.50
C LEU A 388 12.43 24.83 -6.23
N ASP A 389 11.59 25.84 -5.99
CA ASP A 389 11.65 26.61 -4.74
C ASP A 389 10.83 25.88 -3.67
N TYR A 390 11.48 25.45 -2.58
CA TYR A 390 10.83 24.81 -1.42
C TYR A 390 10.10 23.48 -1.67
N ASP A 391 10.15 22.96 -2.90
CA ASP A 391 9.61 21.66 -3.32
C ASP A 391 10.06 20.47 -2.43
N ILE A 392 11.24 20.56 -1.83
CA ILE A 392 11.85 19.50 -1.02
C ILE A 392 12.12 19.96 0.42
N ILE A 393 11.82 19.08 1.38
CA ILE A 393 12.34 19.15 2.74
C ILE A 393 13.59 18.26 2.83
N GLU A 394 14.74 18.85 3.14
CA GLU A 394 15.98 18.15 3.44
C GLU A 394 16.10 17.97 4.95
N CYS A 395 16.44 16.75 5.39
CA CYS A 395 16.83 16.49 6.77
C CYS A 395 18.28 15.99 6.83
N SER A 396 19.08 16.61 7.70
CA SER A 396 20.49 16.28 7.90
C SER A 396 20.86 16.28 9.39
N VAL A 397 22.04 15.75 9.74
CA VAL A 397 22.53 15.75 11.13
C VAL A 397 23.57 16.86 11.30
N ASN A 398 23.28 17.79 12.21
CA ASN A 398 24.16 18.88 12.62
C ASN A 398 24.44 18.75 14.12
N ASP A 399 25.71 18.65 14.51
CA ASP A 399 26.17 18.48 15.90
C ASP A 399 25.45 17.35 16.68
N GLY A 400 25.02 16.28 15.98
CA GLY A 400 24.33 15.12 16.55
C GLY A 400 22.82 15.30 16.73
N VAL A 401 22.25 16.42 16.30
CA VAL A 401 20.81 16.69 16.25
C VAL A 401 20.33 16.63 14.80
N VAL A 402 19.16 16.06 14.56
CA VAL A 402 18.56 16.03 13.22
C VAL A 402 17.82 17.34 12.99
N GLU A 403 18.23 18.08 11.96
CA GLU A 403 17.60 19.33 11.53
C GLU A 403 16.97 19.12 10.16
N CYS A 404 15.77 19.68 9.96
CA CYS A 404 15.11 19.68 8.65
C CYS A 404 14.78 21.10 8.21
N GLU A 405 15.01 21.37 6.93
CA GLU A 405 14.78 22.66 6.27
C GLU A 405 14.10 22.48 4.92
N GLU A 406 13.25 23.43 4.54
CA GLU A 406 12.77 23.54 3.16
C GLU A 406 13.87 24.16 2.29
N LEU A 407 14.22 23.51 1.19
CA LEU A 407 15.31 23.98 0.31
C LEU A 407 14.86 25.19 -0.52
N GLU A 408 15.52 26.34 -0.37
CA GLU A 408 15.22 27.55 -1.15
C GLU A 408 15.34 27.33 -2.67
N GLU A 409 16.28 26.48 -3.10
CA GLU A 409 16.46 26.08 -4.49
C GLU A 409 16.86 24.60 -4.54
N THR A 410 15.98 23.78 -5.10
CA THR A 410 16.17 22.33 -5.24
C THR A 410 16.95 22.01 -6.52
N GLY A 411 17.91 21.09 -6.45
CA GLY A 411 18.63 20.62 -7.62
C GLY A 411 17.75 19.76 -8.55
N GLU A 412 17.97 19.86 -9.86
CA GLU A 412 17.33 18.94 -10.81
C GLU A 412 17.83 17.51 -10.63
N GLY A 413 16.94 16.54 -10.85
CA GLY A 413 17.27 15.12 -10.90
C GLY A 413 16.42 14.26 -9.98
N VAL A 414 16.95 13.10 -9.60
CA VAL A 414 16.21 12.07 -8.86
C VAL A 414 16.74 11.94 -7.44
N TYR A 415 15.83 11.96 -6.47
CA TYR A 415 16.11 11.76 -5.05
C TYR A 415 15.36 10.52 -4.54
N VAL A 416 15.86 9.90 -3.47
CA VAL A 416 15.12 8.84 -2.76
C VAL A 416 14.05 9.49 -1.87
N ASN A 417 12.78 9.12 -2.06
CA ASN A 417 11.69 9.61 -1.21
C ASN A 417 11.74 8.91 0.15
N SER A 418 12.08 9.66 1.20
CA SER A 418 12.20 9.12 2.56
C SER A 418 10.83 8.92 3.23
N ASN A 419 9.74 9.35 2.60
CA ASN A 419 8.38 9.05 3.05
C ASN A 419 7.86 7.68 2.56
N TYR A 420 8.59 7.04 1.63
CA TYR A 420 8.16 5.77 1.04
C TYR A 420 7.86 4.70 2.11
N SER A 421 6.72 4.03 1.95
CA SER A 421 6.33 2.89 2.78
C SER A 421 5.37 1.99 2.01
N ASP A 422 5.54 0.66 2.13
CA ASP A 422 4.65 -0.33 1.52
C ASP A 422 3.16 -0.15 1.92
N HIS A 423 2.90 0.56 3.02
CA HIS A 423 1.56 0.84 3.55
C HIS A 423 1.22 2.35 3.63
N GLY A 424 2.09 3.22 3.12
CA GLY A 424 1.99 4.67 3.19
C GLY A 424 2.12 5.31 1.80
N ASP A 425 3.15 6.14 1.61
CA ASP A 425 3.48 6.69 0.30
C ASP A 425 4.04 5.60 -0.61
N THR A 426 3.46 5.49 -1.81
CA THR A 426 3.85 4.49 -2.81
C THR A 426 4.87 5.01 -3.82
N ASN A 427 5.25 6.29 -3.73
CA ASN A 427 6.26 6.91 -4.56
C ASN A 427 7.64 6.66 -3.92
N GLN A 428 8.47 5.84 -4.56
CA GLN A 428 9.80 5.48 -4.04
C GLN A 428 10.82 6.60 -4.21
N LEU A 429 10.62 7.44 -5.22
CA LEU A 429 11.57 8.48 -5.63
C LEU A 429 10.86 9.82 -5.78
N ILE A 430 11.64 10.89 -5.78
CA ILE A 430 11.21 12.25 -6.12
C ILE A 430 11.99 12.65 -7.38
N LEU A 431 11.29 13.15 -8.40
CA LEU A 431 11.89 13.66 -9.64
C LEU A 431 11.67 15.17 -9.72
N CYS A 432 12.76 15.92 -9.78
CA CYS A 432 12.77 17.38 -9.83
C CYS A 432 13.20 17.89 -11.21
N ARG A 433 12.45 18.84 -11.77
CA ARG A 433 12.70 19.47 -13.07
C ARG A 433 12.51 20.99 -12.98
N SER A 434 13.31 21.77 -13.73
CA SER A 434 13.18 23.23 -13.77
C SER A 434 11.86 23.77 -14.32
N ASP A 435 11.09 22.98 -15.06
CA ASP A 435 9.84 23.41 -15.68
C ASP A 435 8.58 23.08 -14.86
N SER A 436 8.66 22.07 -13.99
CA SER A 436 7.50 21.46 -13.32
C SER A 436 7.66 21.27 -11.82
N GLY A 437 8.84 21.54 -11.27
CA GLY A 437 9.12 21.35 -9.85
C GLY A 437 9.43 19.89 -9.53
N CYS A 438 9.09 19.46 -8.32
CA CYS A 438 9.34 18.09 -7.86
C CYS A 438 8.06 17.27 -7.74
N ASP A 439 8.08 16.05 -8.29
CA ASP A 439 6.97 15.10 -8.23
C ASP A 439 7.43 13.76 -7.67
N GLY A 440 6.56 13.09 -6.90
CA GLY A 440 6.78 11.71 -6.48
C GLY A 440 6.57 10.73 -7.64
N ILE A 441 7.55 9.88 -7.92
CA ILE A 441 7.47 8.87 -9.00
C ILE A 441 7.45 7.45 -8.43
N LYS A 442 6.72 6.56 -9.11
CA LYS A 442 6.65 5.13 -8.80
C LYS A 442 7.51 4.33 -9.75
N ILE A 443 8.28 3.41 -9.22
CA ILE A 443 9.06 2.48 -10.04
C ILE A 443 8.22 1.31 -10.54
N ALA A 444 8.62 0.70 -11.66
CA ALA A 444 7.89 -0.40 -12.26
C ALA A 444 7.86 -1.67 -11.37
N ASP A 445 6.77 -2.44 -11.46
CA ASP A 445 6.58 -3.67 -10.66
C ASP A 445 7.61 -4.77 -10.95
N LYS A 446 8.31 -4.72 -12.09
CA LYS A 446 9.24 -5.75 -12.56
C LYS A 446 10.44 -5.13 -13.25
N GLY A 447 11.59 -5.16 -12.59
CA GLY A 447 12.83 -4.64 -13.14
C GLY A 447 13.81 -4.31 -12.03
N SER A 448 15.04 -4.04 -12.43
CA SER A 448 16.03 -3.38 -11.60
C SER A 448 16.45 -2.12 -12.35
N GLU A 449 16.36 -0.98 -11.69
CA GLU A 449 16.54 0.35 -12.30
C GLU A 449 17.66 1.08 -11.56
N TYR A 450 18.41 1.90 -12.30
CA TYR A 450 19.48 2.71 -11.77
C TYR A 450 19.27 4.17 -12.16
N TYR A 451 19.44 5.06 -11.19
CA TYR A 451 19.37 6.51 -11.38
C TYR A 451 20.62 7.16 -10.80
N VAL A 452 20.98 8.34 -11.32
CA VAL A 452 21.95 9.21 -10.65
C VAL A 452 21.24 9.89 -9.49
N ASN A 453 21.82 9.82 -8.30
CA ASN A 453 21.28 10.50 -7.13
C ASN A 453 21.63 12.00 -7.20
N ALA A 454 20.62 12.87 -7.25
CA ALA A 454 20.81 14.30 -7.39
C ALA A 454 21.46 14.96 -6.16
N GLU A 455 21.33 14.37 -4.97
CA GLU A 455 21.97 14.89 -3.76
C GLU A 455 23.49 14.77 -3.76
N ALA A 456 24.05 13.88 -4.60
CA ALA A 456 25.42 13.45 -4.46
C ALA A 456 26.41 14.46 -5.04
N THR A 457 27.27 15.00 -4.18
CA THR A 457 28.37 15.89 -4.57
C THR A 457 29.66 15.13 -4.89
N ASP A 458 29.77 13.87 -4.49
CA ASP A 458 30.88 12.98 -4.78
C ASP A 458 30.36 11.55 -5.11
N LEU A 459 31.17 10.50 -4.92
CA LEU A 459 30.72 9.11 -5.16
C LEU A 459 29.84 8.56 -4.04
N ASN A 460 29.82 9.16 -2.84
CA ASN A 460 29.01 8.68 -1.74
C ASN A 460 27.53 8.82 -2.11
N ASN A 461 26.80 7.70 -2.05
CA ASN A 461 25.38 7.64 -2.39
C ASN A 461 25.06 8.15 -3.81
N ALA A 462 26.02 8.16 -4.74
CA ALA A 462 25.87 8.77 -6.06
C ALA A 462 24.90 8.06 -7.01
N ILE A 463 24.49 6.85 -6.66
CA ILE A 463 23.57 6.03 -7.43
C ILE A 463 22.36 5.70 -6.57
N ILE A 464 21.18 5.69 -7.19
CA ILE A 464 19.98 5.09 -6.62
C ILE A 464 19.73 3.78 -7.35
N PHE A 465 19.66 2.68 -6.61
CA PHE A 465 19.30 1.37 -7.12
C PHE A 465 17.91 0.99 -6.65
N CYS A 466 17.05 0.65 -7.60
CA CYS A 466 15.65 0.31 -7.35
C CYS A 466 15.36 -1.13 -7.75
N SER A 467 14.83 -1.94 -6.85
CA SER A 467 14.44 -3.33 -7.10
C SER A 467 13.28 -3.74 -6.20
N ASN A 468 12.30 -4.46 -6.76
CA ASN A 468 11.13 -4.97 -6.02
C ASN A 468 10.42 -3.89 -5.18
N LYS A 469 10.15 -2.71 -5.78
CA LYS A 469 9.50 -1.56 -5.12
C LYS A 469 10.33 -0.87 -4.04
N LYS A 470 11.61 -1.21 -3.87
CA LYS A 470 12.50 -0.56 -2.90
C LYS A 470 13.65 0.11 -3.62
N CYS A 471 13.97 1.32 -3.20
CA CYS A 471 15.11 2.08 -3.69
C CYS A 471 16.10 2.31 -2.56
N GLU A 472 17.38 2.15 -2.86
CA GLU A 472 18.48 2.36 -1.94
C GLU A 472 19.58 3.18 -2.58
N LYS A 473 20.24 4.00 -1.76
CA LYS A 473 21.43 4.75 -2.18
C LYS A 473 22.63 3.82 -2.20
N GLN A 474 23.43 3.90 -3.26
CA GLN A 474 24.63 3.09 -3.45
C GLN A 474 25.85 3.98 -3.74
N THR A 475 26.96 3.64 -3.10
CA THR A 475 28.28 4.22 -3.38
C THR A 475 29.03 3.30 -4.34
N PRO A 476 29.43 3.78 -5.53
CA PRO A 476 30.26 3.00 -6.44
C PRO A 476 31.60 2.60 -5.78
N VAL A 477 32.01 1.35 -5.96
CA VAL A 477 33.20 0.76 -5.30
C VAL A 477 34.52 1.21 -5.98
N GLY A 478 34.45 1.89 -7.13
CA GLY A 478 35.60 2.41 -7.86
C GLY A 478 35.21 3.25 -9.07
N THR A 479 36.22 3.78 -9.76
CA THR A 479 36.07 4.56 -10.99
C THR A 479 37.13 4.11 -12.02
N PRO A 480 36.80 3.97 -13.30
CA PRO A 480 35.46 4.18 -13.87
C PRO A 480 34.48 3.03 -13.56
N THR A 481 33.19 3.33 -13.40
CA THR A 481 32.11 2.31 -13.30
C THR A 481 30.89 2.72 -14.11
N TYR A 482 30.16 1.72 -14.62
CA TYR A 482 29.09 1.92 -15.61
C TYR A 482 27.83 1.11 -15.30
N TYR A 483 26.67 1.74 -15.49
CA TYR A 483 25.35 1.14 -15.29
C TYR A 483 24.42 1.58 -16.42
N VAL A 484 23.42 0.76 -16.74
CA VAL A 484 22.31 1.22 -17.59
C VAL A 484 21.40 2.09 -16.73
N GLY A 485 21.27 3.36 -17.10
CA GLY A 485 20.52 4.35 -16.37
C GLY A 485 19.15 4.59 -16.97
N THR A 486 18.13 4.57 -16.11
CA THR A 486 16.76 4.84 -16.52
C THR A 486 16.57 6.33 -16.81
N THR A 487 15.98 6.62 -17.96
CA THR A 487 15.66 7.99 -18.40
C THR A 487 14.18 8.32 -18.13
N GLN A 488 13.74 9.51 -18.52
CA GLN A 488 12.36 9.94 -18.31
C GLN A 488 11.37 9.16 -19.20
N GLU A 489 10.09 9.14 -18.84
CA GLU A 489 9.06 8.43 -19.62
C GLU A 489 9.07 8.85 -21.11
N GLY A 490 9.29 7.87 -21.99
CA GLY A 490 9.31 8.07 -23.45
C GLY A 490 10.70 8.21 -24.06
N GLU A 491 11.76 8.28 -23.25
CA GLU A 491 13.14 8.19 -23.71
C GLU A 491 13.68 6.77 -23.60
N VAL A 492 14.70 6.45 -24.40
CA VAL A 492 15.45 5.19 -24.29
C VAL A 492 16.50 5.30 -23.19
N ASP A 493 16.83 4.19 -22.54
CA ASP A 493 17.76 4.17 -21.41
C ASP A 493 19.17 4.66 -21.82
N GLY A 494 19.82 5.34 -20.89
CA GLY A 494 21.15 5.93 -21.06
C GLY A 494 22.26 5.16 -20.35
N LEU A 495 23.46 5.73 -20.35
CA LEU A 495 24.62 5.21 -19.62
C LEU A 495 24.89 6.07 -18.40
N ILE A 496 24.81 5.49 -17.20
CA ILE A 496 25.38 6.12 -16.01
C ILE A 496 26.86 5.83 -16.01
N GLU A 497 27.68 6.89 -16.03
CA GLU A 497 29.12 6.81 -15.87
C GLU A 497 29.56 7.49 -14.58
N CYS A 498 30.37 6.80 -13.80
CA CYS A 498 31.00 7.35 -12.60
C CYS A 498 32.51 7.40 -12.84
N THR A 499 33.06 8.61 -12.98
CA THR A 499 34.46 8.82 -13.39
C THR A 499 35.16 9.87 -12.53
N GLU A 500 36.49 9.88 -12.59
CA GLU A 500 37.34 10.95 -12.08
C GLU A 500 37.54 12.00 -13.18
N THR A 501 37.08 13.24 -12.96
CA THR A 501 37.27 14.34 -13.91
C THR A 501 38.06 15.49 -13.29
N GLU A 502 38.83 16.22 -14.11
CA GLU A 502 39.45 17.46 -13.64
C GLU A 502 38.37 18.52 -13.35
N ALA A 503 38.41 19.12 -12.15
CA ALA A 503 37.42 20.12 -11.76
C ALA A 503 37.43 21.31 -12.75
N THR A 504 36.27 21.60 -13.35
CA THR A 504 36.10 22.78 -14.20
C THR A 504 35.96 24.01 -13.30
N PRO A 505 36.74 25.09 -13.48
CA PRO A 505 36.57 26.29 -12.67
C PRO A 505 35.23 26.95 -13.00
N THR A 506 34.30 26.94 -12.03
CA THR A 506 33.05 27.69 -12.11
C THR A 506 33.35 29.19 -12.04
N ASN A 507 32.79 29.92 -13.00
CA ASN A 507 33.06 31.31 -13.26
C ASN A 507 32.18 32.19 -12.35
N THR A 508 32.57 32.38 -11.09
CA THR A 508 31.95 33.38 -10.21
C THR A 508 32.98 34.43 -9.77
N LEU A 509 32.89 35.57 -10.44
CA LEU A 509 33.27 36.94 -10.05
C LEU A 509 34.65 37.20 -9.40
N GLN A 510 35.50 37.83 -10.22
CA GLN A 510 36.63 38.74 -9.94
C GLN A 510 36.94 39.08 -8.47
N THR A 511 38.11 38.62 -7.99
CA THR A 511 39.08 39.48 -7.31
C THR A 511 40.52 39.08 -7.70
N GLN A 512 41.39 40.07 -7.80
CA GLN A 512 42.72 39.99 -8.44
C GLN A 512 43.73 39.02 -7.81
N PRO A 513 44.71 38.53 -8.59
CA PRO A 513 45.67 37.52 -8.16
C PRO A 513 46.87 38.13 -7.42
N THR A 514 47.27 37.52 -6.30
CA THR A 514 48.65 37.63 -5.80
C THR A 514 49.27 36.24 -5.59
N ALA A 515 50.42 36.07 -6.26
CA ALA A 515 51.56 35.19 -6.01
C ALA A 515 51.36 33.71 -5.61
N ALA A 516 51.62 32.85 -6.60
CA ALA A 516 52.52 31.70 -6.55
C ALA A 516 52.48 30.75 -5.33
N ALA A 517 51.63 29.73 -5.42
CA ALA A 517 51.90 28.41 -4.83
C ALA A 517 51.40 27.33 -5.79
N SER A 518 52.29 26.41 -6.17
CA SER A 518 51.96 25.18 -6.89
C SER A 518 50.99 24.33 -6.04
N ARG A 519 49.68 24.41 -6.31
CA ARG A 519 48.68 23.49 -5.76
C ARG A 519 48.31 22.49 -6.85
N LYS A 520 48.43 21.19 -6.54
CA LYS A 520 47.79 20.10 -7.29
C LYS A 520 46.33 20.51 -7.58
N ARG A 521 45.93 20.53 -8.85
CA ARG A 521 44.53 20.74 -9.24
C ARG A 521 43.68 19.64 -8.62
N ALA A 522 42.55 20.00 -8.01
CA ALA A 522 41.63 19.05 -7.44
C ALA A 522 40.88 18.32 -8.57
N THR A 523 40.88 16.98 -8.54
CA THR A 523 40.03 16.13 -9.37
C THR A 523 38.73 15.85 -8.60
N GLU A 524 37.59 15.87 -9.30
CA GLU A 524 36.26 15.63 -8.74
C GLU A 524 35.72 14.28 -9.24
N LYS A 525 35.21 13.45 -8.33
CA LYS A 525 34.63 12.13 -8.64
C LYS A 525 33.11 12.22 -8.58
N LYS A 526 32.41 12.03 -9.70
CA LYS A 526 30.94 12.14 -9.78
C LYS A 526 30.34 11.14 -10.76
N CYS A 527 29.07 10.81 -10.55
CA CYS A 527 28.27 10.05 -11.50
C CYS A 527 27.41 10.98 -12.36
N LYS A 528 27.24 10.66 -13.64
CA LYS A 528 26.41 11.41 -14.59
C LYS A 528 25.66 10.45 -15.51
N LEU A 529 24.43 10.82 -15.87
CA LEU A 529 23.64 10.11 -16.86
C LEU A 529 23.92 10.70 -18.24
N LYS A 530 24.45 9.88 -19.15
CA LYS A 530 24.56 10.20 -20.57
C LYS A 530 23.36 9.63 -21.31
N SER A 531 22.68 10.47 -22.09
CA SER A 531 21.64 10.03 -23.03
C SER A 531 22.20 8.99 -24.00
N ALA A 532 21.32 8.16 -24.57
CA ALA A 532 21.67 7.10 -25.51
C ALA A 532 22.54 7.57 -26.69
N PHE A 533 23.53 6.77 -27.06
CA PHE A 533 24.49 7.01 -28.14
C PHE A 533 25.00 5.69 -28.69
N THR A 534 25.50 5.66 -29.92
CA THR A 534 26.13 4.44 -30.46
C THR A 534 27.57 4.33 -29.97
N SER A 535 27.86 3.31 -29.14
CA SER A 535 29.18 3.14 -28.52
C SER A 535 30.22 2.54 -29.47
N ASN A 536 31.50 2.87 -29.26
CA ASN A 536 32.64 2.31 -30.01
C ASN A 536 33.25 1.09 -29.31
N GLY A 537 32.41 0.18 -28.83
CA GLY A 537 32.81 -0.96 -28.01
C GLY A 537 31.82 -1.19 -26.87
N TYR A 538 32.26 -1.95 -25.89
CA TYR A 538 31.47 -2.37 -24.73
C TYR A 538 31.93 -1.65 -23.47
N TYR A 539 31.02 -1.40 -22.52
CA TYR A 539 31.37 -0.97 -21.17
C TYR A 539 31.28 -2.16 -20.22
N LEU A 540 32.15 -2.23 -19.22
CA LEU A 540 32.08 -3.27 -18.20
C LEU A 540 30.91 -2.97 -17.24
N ASN A 541 29.94 -3.88 -17.17
CA ASN A 541 28.74 -3.67 -16.37
C ASN A 541 29.04 -3.75 -14.86
N ALA A 542 28.66 -2.72 -14.10
CA ALA A 542 28.76 -2.69 -12.65
C ALA A 542 27.41 -2.95 -11.94
N GLY A 543 26.31 -3.08 -12.70
CA GLY A 543 24.97 -3.32 -12.17
C GLY A 543 24.78 -4.69 -11.52
N ASN A 544 23.61 -4.90 -10.93
CA ASN A 544 23.27 -6.10 -10.14
C ASN A 544 23.30 -7.40 -10.96
N ASN A 545 23.15 -7.30 -12.28
CA ASN A 545 23.12 -8.41 -13.22
C ASN A 545 24.49 -8.65 -13.89
N LYS A 546 25.57 -8.02 -13.44
CA LYS A 546 26.93 -8.12 -14.02
C LYS A 546 27.50 -9.54 -14.15
N SER A 547 26.99 -10.52 -13.40
CA SER A 547 27.37 -11.93 -13.54
C SER A 547 26.63 -12.64 -14.69
N ILE A 548 25.47 -12.13 -15.08
CA ILE A 548 24.62 -12.67 -16.15
C ILE A 548 24.87 -11.92 -17.46
N ASN A 549 24.83 -10.59 -17.40
CA ASN A 549 25.08 -9.66 -18.50
C ASN A 549 26.31 -8.84 -18.12
N GLN A 550 27.47 -9.25 -18.63
CA GLN A 550 28.77 -8.78 -18.16
C GLN A 550 29.14 -7.41 -18.75
N THR A 551 28.52 -7.03 -19.85
CA THR A 551 28.83 -5.79 -20.57
C THR A 551 27.59 -4.93 -20.78
N ILE A 552 27.81 -3.68 -21.18
CA ILE A 552 26.78 -2.75 -21.63
C ILE A 552 27.14 -2.33 -23.06
N LEU A 553 26.14 -2.32 -23.94
CA LEU A 553 26.23 -1.78 -25.28
C LEU A 553 25.21 -0.65 -25.42
N CYS A 554 25.59 0.44 -26.06
CA CYS A 554 24.69 1.56 -26.29
C CYS A 554 24.45 1.76 -27.78
N ASP A 555 23.19 1.99 -28.13
CA ASP A 555 22.76 2.46 -29.43
C ASP A 555 21.95 3.76 -29.32
N SER A 556 22.11 4.66 -30.29
CA SER A 556 21.40 5.95 -30.32
C SER A 556 19.89 5.85 -30.48
N THR A 557 19.37 4.73 -30.99
CA THR A 557 17.94 4.50 -31.24
C THR A 557 17.32 3.50 -30.28
N GLU A 558 18.06 2.46 -29.89
CA GLU A 558 17.56 1.40 -29.00
C GLU A 558 17.89 1.66 -27.51
N GLY A 559 18.80 2.58 -27.21
CA GLY A 559 19.25 2.86 -25.85
C GLY A 559 20.49 2.07 -25.43
N CYS A 560 20.87 2.22 -24.18
CA CYS A 560 21.87 1.38 -23.55
C CYS A 560 21.23 0.14 -22.93
N GLU A 561 21.79 -1.03 -23.20
CA GLU A 561 21.33 -2.29 -22.60
C GLU A 561 22.49 -3.12 -22.05
N THR A 562 22.22 -3.88 -20.99
CA THR A 562 23.18 -4.86 -20.48
C THR A 562 23.16 -6.09 -21.40
N VAL A 563 24.32 -6.48 -21.92
CA VAL A 563 24.47 -7.58 -22.89
C VAL A 563 25.21 -8.75 -22.24
N LYS A 564 24.70 -9.96 -22.46
CA LYS A 564 25.45 -11.19 -22.19
C LYS A 564 26.39 -11.47 -23.34
N VAL A 565 27.66 -11.66 -23.03
CA VAL A 565 28.69 -11.95 -24.03
C VAL A 565 29.23 -13.38 -23.91
N ASP A 566 29.70 -13.93 -25.03
CA ASP A 566 30.37 -15.23 -25.06
C ASP A 566 31.81 -15.13 -24.53
N LEU A 567 32.46 -16.28 -24.34
CA LEU A 567 33.84 -16.34 -23.87
C LEU A 567 34.80 -15.70 -24.88
N GLY A 568 35.55 -14.68 -24.45
CA GLY A 568 36.41 -13.92 -25.34
C GLY A 568 36.95 -12.61 -24.77
N TYR A 569 37.46 -11.80 -25.68
CA TYR A 569 37.99 -10.46 -25.45
C TYR A 569 37.12 -9.43 -26.17
N PHE A 570 36.82 -8.33 -25.51
CA PHE A 570 35.95 -7.26 -26.00
C PHE A 570 36.63 -5.91 -25.79
N VAL A 571 36.49 -4.98 -26.72
CA VAL A 571 37.04 -3.63 -26.59
C VAL A 571 36.27 -2.87 -25.51
N ASN A 572 36.98 -2.42 -24.47
CA ASN A 572 36.45 -1.62 -23.38
C ASN A 572 36.38 -0.14 -23.79
N ALA A 573 35.18 0.36 -24.07
CA ALA A 573 34.96 1.77 -24.37
C ALA A 573 34.98 2.67 -23.12
N GLY A 574 34.98 2.08 -21.92
CA GLY A 574 34.93 2.81 -20.65
C GLY A 574 36.29 3.12 -20.03
N ASP A 575 37.33 2.35 -20.33
CA ASP A 575 38.64 2.52 -19.67
C ASP A 575 39.77 2.44 -20.68
N GLU A 576 40.38 3.59 -20.99
CA GLU A 576 41.51 3.67 -21.91
C GLU A 576 42.79 3.04 -21.34
N THR A 577 42.91 2.94 -20.01
CA THR A 577 44.04 2.29 -19.34
C THR A 577 43.90 0.78 -19.37
N GLN A 578 42.66 0.28 -19.35
CA GLN A 578 42.33 -1.15 -19.47
C GLN A 578 41.37 -1.37 -20.65
N PRO A 579 41.86 -1.25 -21.90
CA PRO A 579 41.04 -1.19 -23.10
C PRO A 579 40.41 -2.54 -23.49
N ILE A 580 40.58 -3.59 -22.68
CA ILE A 580 40.09 -4.94 -22.96
C ILE A 580 39.24 -5.45 -21.81
N ILE A 581 38.04 -5.94 -22.11
CA ILE A 581 37.22 -6.75 -21.22
C ILE A 581 37.44 -8.21 -21.56
N LYS A 582 37.87 -8.99 -20.58
CA LYS A 582 38.12 -10.43 -20.67
C LYS A 582 37.04 -11.24 -19.97
N CYS A 583 36.44 -12.17 -20.70
CA CYS A 583 35.36 -13.04 -20.22
C CYS A 583 35.80 -14.51 -20.19
N GLU A 584 36.37 -14.94 -19.07
CA GLU A 584 37.01 -16.25 -18.92
C GLU A 584 36.04 -17.42 -18.71
N LYS A 585 34.87 -17.16 -18.09
CA LYS A 585 33.91 -18.21 -17.68
C LYS A 585 32.48 -17.76 -17.91
N GLU A 586 31.64 -18.67 -18.40
CA GLU A 586 30.22 -18.38 -18.61
C GLU A 586 29.51 -18.11 -17.28
N GLY A 587 28.59 -17.15 -17.29
CA GLY A 587 27.80 -16.80 -16.11
C GLY A 587 28.62 -16.27 -14.93
N ASN A 588 29.83 -15.78 -15.20
CA ASN A 588 30.68 -15.09 -14.24
C ASN A 588 30.92 -13.65 -14.69
N GLU A 589 31.40 -12.82 -13.77
CA GLU A 589 31.82 -11.46 -14.08
C GLU A 589 33.04 -11.47 -15.01
N CYS A 590 33.06 -10.58 -16.00
CA CYS A 590 34.25 -10.30 -16.79
C CYS A 590 35.16 -9.30 -16.05
N THR A 591 36.41 -9.22 -16.45
CA THR A 591 37.40 -8.30 -15.86
C THR A 591 38.00 -7.43 -16.94
N SER A 592 38.27 -6.16 -16.63
CA SER A 592 39.08 -5.31 -17.50
C SER A 592 40.57 -5.61 -17.31
N GLU A 593 41.36 -5.50 -18.38
CA GLU A 593 42.81 -5.66 -18.36
C GLU A 593 43.50 -4.74 -19.38
N GLU A 594 44.79 -4.46 -19.15
CA GLU A 594 45.64 -3.76 -20.11
C GLU A 594 45.81 -4.61 -21.38
N THR A 595 45.92 -3.96 -22.55
CA THR A 595 46.26 -4.69 -23.77
C THR A 595 47.71 -5.15 -23.72
N LYS A 596 47.97 -6.35 -24.23
CA LYS A 596 49.34 -6.83 -24.47
C LYS A 596 49.88 -6.22 -25.77
N ASP A 597 51.20 -6.07 -25.83
CA ASP A 597 51.89 -5.74 -27.08
C ASP A 597 51.61 -6.83 -28.13
N CYS A 598 51.43 -6.42 -29.38
CA CYS A 598 51.26 -7.38 -30.47
C CYS A 598 52.53 -8.21 -30.65
N PRO A 599 52.46 -9.56 -30.61
CA PRO A 599 53.62 -10.39 -30.85
C PRO A 599 54.11 -10.23 -32.29
N GLU A 600 55.43 -10.25 -32.46
CA GLU A 600 56.05 -10.44 -33.76
C GLU A 600 55.68 -11.80 -34.35
N THR A 601 55.77 -11.94 -35.67
CA THR A 601 55.26 -13.14 -36.35
C THR A 601 55.91 -14.40 -35.79
N GLU A 602 57.23 -14.43 -35.54
CA GLU A 602 57.92 -15.61 -35.02
C GLU A 602 57.64 -15.94 -33.55
N ASP A 603 57.07 -15.01 -32.79
CA ASP A 603 56.77 -15.17 -31.36
C ASP A 603 55.28 -15.43 -31.09
N ALA A 604 54.42 -15.23 -32.11
CA ALA A 604 52.99 -15.42 -32.00
C ALA A 604 52.62 -16.89 -31.74
N ILE A 605 51.81 -17.12 -30.72
CA ILE A 605 51.22 -18.42 -30.38
C ILE A 605 49.73 -18.37 -30.77
N ALA A 606 49.20 -19.51 -31.27
CA ALA A 606 47.79 -19.63 -31.56
C ALA A 606 46.93 -19.25 -30.33
N GLY A 607 46.02 -18.30 -30.50
CA GLY A 607 45.14 -17.78 -29.45
C GLY A 607 45.56 -16.42 -28.91
N ASP A 608 46.77 -15.96 -29.23
CA ASP A 608 47.22 -14.61 -28.88
C ASP A 608 46.29 -13.55 -29.47
N TYR A 609 46.20 -12.43 -28.76
CA TYR A 609 45.44 -11.26 -29.17
C TYR A 609 46.20 -9.99 -28.76
N CYS A 610 45.92 -8.90 -29.45
CA CYS A 610 46.35 -7.57 -29.05
C CYS A 610 45.35 -6.53 -29.57
N TYR A 611 45.35 -5.35 -28.97
CA TYR A 611 44.57 -4.20 -29.42
C TYR A 611 45.50 -3.05 -29.77
N GLU A 612 45.62 -2.77 -31.07
CA GLU A 612 46.54 -1.78 -31.62
C GLU A 612 45.87 -1.08 -32.82
N ASP A 613 46.13 0.22 -32.99
CA ASP A 613 45.55 1.06 -34.05
C ASP A 613 43.99 1.05 -34.08
N GLY A 614 43.36 0.81 -32.93
CA GLY A 614 41.91 0.73 -32.81
C GLY A 614 41.29 -0.55 -33.41
N LEU A 615 42.09 -1.58 -33.61
CA LEU A 615 41.68 -2.89 -34.12
C LEU A 615 42.05 -3.99 -33.13
N LEU A 616 41.08 -4.85 -32.83
CA LEU A 616 41.32 -6.06 -32.07
C LEU A 616 41.83 -7.15 -33.01
N LYS A 617 43.09 -7.54 -32.81
CA LYS A 617 43.85 -8.47 -33.64
C LYS A 617 43.89 -9.84 -32.96
N PHE A 618 43.74 -10.92 -33.73
CA PHE A 618 43.77 -12.31 -33.26
C PHE A 618 44.75 -13.17 -34.07
N TYR A 619 45.48 -14.06 -33.41
CA TYR A 619 46.47 -14.94 -34.05
C TYR A 619 45.95 -16.40 -34.06
N PRO A 620 45.46 -16.91 -35.20
CA PRO A 620 44.85 -18.24 -35.26
C PRO A 620 45.86 -19.39 -35.24
N GLU A 621 47.12 -19.14 -35.63
CA GLU A 621 48.18 -20.13 -35.74
C GLU A 621 49.49 -19.64 -35.11
N THR A 622 50.34 -20.55 -34.64
CA THR A 622 51.71 -20.21 -34.22
C THR A 622 52.53 -19.77 -35.43
N ASN A 623 53.39 -18.77 -35.27
CA ASN A 623 54.21 -18.22 -36.35
C ASN A 623 53.41 -17.56 -37.50
N SER A 624 52.27 -16.94 -37.19
CA SER A 624 51.35 -16.36 -38.19
C SER A 624 51.10 -14.87 -37.98
N THR A 625 50.56 -14.21 -39.00
CA THR A 625 50.11 -12.83 -38.92
C THR A 625 48.73 -12.75 -38.30
N ALA A 626 48.46 -11.70 -37.54
CA ALA A 626 47.13 -11.48 -37.00
C ALA A 626 46.06 -11.26 -38.07
N ILE A 627 44.84 -11.64 -37.73
CA ILE A 627 43.61 -11.29 -38.45
C ILE A 627 42.80 -10.28 -37.63
N ALA A 628 42.13 -9.37 -38.32
CA ALA A 628 41.23 -8.39 -37.70
C ALA A 628 40.07 -8.12 -38.65
N ALA A 629 38.89 -7.84 -38.11
CA ALA A 629 37.71 -7.51 -38.88
C ALA A 629 37.59 -5.99 -39.11
N SER A 630 37.04 -5.62 -40.28
CA SER A 630 36.75 -4.23 -40.64
C SER A 630 35.33 -3.81 -40.20
N LYS A 631 34.95 -2.56 -40.47
CA LYS A 631 33.76 -1.91 -39.86
C LYS A 631 32.40 -2.62 -40.07
N SER A 632 32.21 -3.46 -41.08
CA SER A 632 30.88 -3.99 -41.43
C SER A 632 30.71 -5.50 -41.34
N ASP A 633 31.80 -6.27 -41.21
CA ASP A 633 31.72 -7.71 -41.41
C ASP A 633 32.51 -8.49 -40.36
N ASP A 634 31.86 -9.46 -39.75
CA ASP A 634 32.53 -10.45 -38.90
C ASP A 634 33.37 -11.42 -39.76
N ILE A 635 34.46 -11.91 -39.17
CA ILE A 635 35.33 -12.94 -39.73
C ILE A 635 35.33 -14.13 -38.79
N TYR A 636 35.20 -15.33 -39.36
CA TYR A 636 35.27 -16.59 -38.65
C TYR A 636 36.57 -17.29 -39.02
N THR A 637 37.26 -17.82 -38.01
CA THR A 637 38.45 -18.64 -38.22
C THR A 637 38.44 -19.84 -37.29
N PHE A 638 38.95 -20.98 -37.76
CA PHE A 638 39.17 -22.14 -36.92
C PHE A 638 40.63 -22.16 -36.45
N ALA A 639 40.83 -22.37 -35.15
CA ALA A 639 42.16 -22.41 -34.57
C ALA A 639 42.25 -23.48 -33.47
N THR A 640 43.41 -24.14 -33.38
CA THR A 640 43.72 -25.09 -32.30
C THR A 640 44.52 -24.37 -31.22
N ILE A 641 43.88 -24.09 -30.10
CA ILE A 641 44.44 -23.25 -29.05
C ILE A 641 45.02 -24.13 -27.93
N PRO A 642 46.25 -23.87 -27.45
CA PRO A 642 46.84 -24.56 -26.32
C PRO A 642 46.09 -24.29 -25.01
N SER A 643 46.33 -25.12 -24.00
CA SER A 643 45.75 -24.95 -22.66
C SER A 643 46.03 -23.55 -22.09
N GLY A 644 44.97 -22.81 -21.75
CA GLY A 644 45.08 -21.45 -21.20
C GLY A 644 45.40 -20.36 -22.22
N GLY A 645 45.49 -20.68 -23.51
CA GLY A 645 45.80 -19.73 -24.57
C GLY A 645 44.66 -18.75 -24.91
N PHE A 646 43.42 -19.06 -24.53
CA PHE A 646 42.26 -18.20 -24.78
C PHE A 646 41.18 -18.39 -23.70
N PRO A 647 40.35 -17.36 -23.41
CA PRO A 647 39.24 -17.43 -22.48
C PRO A 647 38.38 -18.71 -22.60
N GLY A 648 38.32 -19.45 -21.50
CA GLY A 648 37.52 -20.67 -21.39
C GLY A 648 38.16 -21.94 -21.99
N ILE A 649 39.42 -21.90 -22.43
CA ILE A 649 40.17 -23.07 -22.95
C ILE A 649 41.13 -23.59 -21.88
N LYS A 650 40.85 -24.80 -21.36
CA LYS A 650 41.61 -25.41 -20.24
C LYS A 650 42.50 -26.59 -20.64
N SER A 651 42.45 -26.96 -21.92
CA SER A 651 43.22 -28.02 -22.55
C SER A 651 43.34 -27.68 -24.03
N GLU A 652 44.31 -28.24 -24.73
CA GLU A 652 44.43 -28.05 -26.17
C GLU A 652 43.10 -28.39 -26.87
N THR A 653 42.52 -27.41 -27.57
CA THR A 653 41.15 -27.50 -28.11
C THR A 653 41.06 -26.77 -29.44
N GLY A 654 40.52 -27.45 -30.46
CA GLY A 654 40.07 -26.82 -31.69
C GLY A 654 38.76 -26.06 -31.48
N ALA A 655 38.72 -24.79 -31.85
CA ALA A 655 37.55 -23.95 -31.70
C ALA A 655 37.38 -23.01 -32.91
N LEU A 656 36.11 -22.66 -33.17
CA LEU A 656 35.78 -21.61 -34.13
C LEU A 656 35.71 -20.27 -33.37
N PHE A 657 36.35 -19.25 -33.92
CA PHE A 657 36.40 -17.90 -33.37
C PHE A 657 35.63 -16.96 -34.28
N LYS A 658 34.79 -16.12 -33.69
CA LYS A 658 34.11 -15.03 -34.38
C LYS A 658 34.80 -13.72 -33.98
N ILE A 659 35.26 -13.00 -34.99
CA ILE A 659 36.08 -11.80 -34.86
C ILE A 659 35.31 -10.67 -35.50
N SER A 660 35.02 -9.65 -34.70
CA SER A 660 34.46 -8.39 -35.15
C SER A 660 35.45 -7.26 -34.89
N ARG A 661 35.05 -6.03 -35.23
CA ARG A 661 35.83 -4.85 -34.90
C ARG A 661 36.02 -4.67 -33.38
N PHE A 662 35.06 -5.12 -32.56
CA PHE A 662 35.02 -4.84 -31.13
C PHE A 662 35.12 -6.09 -30.24
N PHE A 663 35.19 -7.29 -30.81
CA PHE A 663 35.35 -8.51 -30.02
C PHE A 663 36.03 -9.64 -30.79
N VAL A 664 36.64 -10.53 -30.03
CA VAL A 664 37.06 -11.86 -30.47
C VAL A 664 36.48 -12.83 -29.46
N ASN A 665 35.56 -13.68 -29.88
CA ASN A 665 34.94 -14.66 -29.00
C ASN A 665 34.92 -16.05 -29.62
N ARG A 666 34.74 -17.06 -28.76
CA ARG A 666 34.53 -18.43 -29.22
C ARG A 666 33.09 -18.60 -29.68
N PHE A 667 32.92 -19.09 -30.89
CA PHE A 667 31.64 -19.51 -31.39
C PHE A 667 31.43 -21.00 -31.09
N TYR A 668 30.31 -21.34 -30.42
CA TYR A 668 29.98 -22.71 -30.07
C TYR A 668 28.46 -22.95 -29.93
N GLN A 669 27.63 -22.13 -30.57
CA GLN A 669 26.17 -22.35 -30.52
C GLN A 669 25.83 -23.68 -31.18
N SER A 670 24.95 -24.49 -30.55
CA SER A 670 24.62 -25.82 -31.05
C SER A 670 23.94 -25.79 -32.42
N GLY A 671 24.57 -26.41 -33.41
CA GLY A 671 24.09 -26.43 -34.79
C GLY A 671 25.24 -26.57 -35.78
N VAL A 672 24.98 -26.23 -37.04
CA VAL A 672 26.01 -26.07 -38.06
C VAL A 672 26.22 -24.58 -38.37
N VAL A 673 27.42 -24.23 -38.80
CA VAL A 673 27.74 -22.94 -39.40
C VAL A 673 28.54 -23.16 -40.67
N MET A 674 28.23 -22.38 -41.70
CA MET A 674 28.89 -22.43 -43.01
C MET A 674 29.75 -21.20 -43.20
N ILE A 675 31.05 -21.41 -43.38
CA ILE A 675 32.04 -20.34 -43.53
C ILE A 675 32.70 -20.50 -44.91
N ASP A 676 32.85 -19.40 -45.64
CA ASP A 676 33.55 -19.40 -46.93
C ASP A 676 35.07 -19.38 -46.75
N LYS A 677 35.82 -19.58 -47.84
CA LYS A 677 37.30 -19.55 -47.84
C LYS A 677 37.93 -18.23 -47.35
N ASN A 678 37.16 -17.13 -47.28
CA ASN A 678 37.62 -15.83 -46.79
C ASN A 678 37.25 -15.61 -45.31
N GLY A 679 36.67 -16.62 -44.65
CA GLY A 679 36.20 -16.53 -43.27
C GLY A 679 34.86 -15.82 -43.12
N LYS A 680 34.07 -15.62 -44.18
CA LYS A 680 32.75 -14.96 -44.10
C LYS A 680 31.65 -15.98 -43.86
N LEU A 681 30.64 -15.59 -43.10
CA LEU A 681 29.43 -16.37 -42.92
C LEU A 681 28.67 -16.51 -44.25
N VAL A 682 28.32 -17.74 -44.62
CA VAL A 682 27.53 -18.02 -45.83
C VAL A 682 26.04 -17.93 -45.51
N ASP A 683 25.38 -16.84 -45.93
CA ASP A 683 23.95 -16.61 -45.72
C ASP A 683 23.08 -16.93 -46.95
N ASN A 684 23.72 -17.17 -48.10
CA ASN A 684 23.11 -17.51 -49.38
C ASN A 684 23.93 -18.59 -50.14
N LEU A 685 23.24 -19.65 -50.55
CA LEU A 685 23.84 -20.80 -51.27
C LEU A 685 23.59 -20.78 -52.80
N SER A 686 22.90 -19.76 -53.33
CA SER A 686 22.51 -19.68 -54.75
C SER A 686 23.58 -19.13 -55.69
N SER A 687 24.61 -18.46 -55.17
CA SER A 687 25.66 -17.77 -55.94
C SER A 687 27.09 -18.28 -55.69
N THR A 688 27.26 -19.24 -54.79
CA THR A 688 28.56 -19.59 -54.21
C THR A 688 29.02 -20.96 -54.72
N ASP A 689 30.28 -21.06 -55.15
CA ASP A 689 30.89 -22.36 -55.41
C ASP A 689 31.00 -23.13 -54.09
N GLN A 690 30.24 -24.23 -53.97
CA GLN A 690 30.16 -25.00 -52.72
C GLN A 690 31.48 -25.70 -52.38
N SER A 691 32.46 -25.73 -53.30
CA SER A 691 33.82 -26.22 -53.00
C SER A 691 34.57 -25.36 -52.00
N ASP A 692 34.20 -24.08 -51.87
CA ASP A 692 34.89 -23.09 -51.04
C ASP A 692 34.20 -22.89 -49.68
N ILE A 693 33.22 -23.74 -49.34
CA ILE A 693 32.45 -23.67 -48.10
C ILE A 693 32.94 -24.77 -47.14
N THR A 694 33.35 -24.36 -45.95
CA THR A 694 33.64 -25.26 -44.84
C THR A 694 32.46 -25.31 -43.88
N LEU A 695 32.01 -26.52 -43.54
CA LEU A 695 30.96 -26.74 -42.54
C LEU A 695 31.59 -27.03 -41.18
N TYR A 696 31.10 -26.35 -40.14
CA TYR A 696 31.48 -26.62 -38.77
C TYR A 696 30.29 -27.14 -37.97
N ASP A 697 30.47 -28.29 -37.32
CA ASP A 697 29.53 -28.84 -36.34
C ASP A 697 29.86 -28.29 -34.97
N CYS A 698 28.98 -27.45 -34.43
CA CYS A 698 29.18 -26.76 -33.15
C CYS A 698 28.25 -27.32 -32.06
N ASN A 699 28.76 -27.36 -30.84
CA ASN A 699 28.04 -27.91 -29.68
C ASN A 699 28.26 -27.03 -28.44
N ASP A 700 27.16 -26.50 -27.91
CA ASP A 700 27.17 -25.60 -26.75
C ASP A 700 27.54 -26.29 -25.44
N SER A 701 27.46 -27.61 -25.37
CA SER A 701 27.69 -28.37 -24.14
C SER A 701 29.16 -28.75 -24.03
N THR A 702 29.79 -29.10 -25.16
CA THR A 702 31.24 -29.34 -25.23
C THR A 702 32.03 -28.06 -25.49
N LYS A 703 31.39 -26.99 -25.94
CA LYS A 703 32.01 -25.70 -26.33
C LYS A 703 33.01 -25.85 -27.49
N THR A 704 32.79 -26.82 -28.37
CA THR A 704 33.68 -27.12 -29.48
C THR A 704 32.93 -27.01 -30.80
N CYS A 705 33.64 -26.57 -31.83
CA CYS A 705 33.24 -26.77 -33.21
C CYS A 705 34.25 -27.73 -33.87
N SER A 706 33.80 -28.56 -34.79
CA SER A 706 34.67 -29.43 -35.58
C SER A 706 34.33 -29.32 -37.05
N GLU A 707 35.36 -29.26 -37.89
CA GLU A 707 35.18 -29.28 -39.34
C GLU A 707 34.51 -30.58 -39.80
N ARG A 708 33.59 -30.43 -40.74
CA ARG A 708 32.81 -31.52 -41.33
C ARG A 708 33.16 -31.67 -42.80
N ALA A 709 33.64 -32.86 -43.17
CA ALA A 709 34.05 -33.18 -44.54
C ALA A 709 32.90 -33.23 -45.58
N GLY A 710 31.64 -33.04 -45.18
CA GLY A 710 30.48 -33.02 -46.08
C GLY A 710 29.15 -33.28 -45.37
N CYS A 711 28.05 -33.28 -46.11
CA CYS A 711 26.71 -33.51 -45.55
C CYS A 711 26.16 -34.90 -45.90
N THR A 712 25.32 -35.45 -45.03
CA THR A 712 24.66 -36.76 -45.26
C THR A 712 23.44 -36.56 -46.15
N SER A 713 23.38 -37.25 -47.28
CA SER A 713 22.25 -37.11 -48.22
C SER A 713 20.90 -37.35 -47.55
N ASN A 714 19.90 -36.53 -47.91
CA ASN A 714 18.54 -36.56 -47.40
C ASN A 714 18.42 -36.30 -45.88
N THR A 715 19.22 -35.37 -45.37
CA THR A 715 19.15 -34.93 -43.96
C THR A 715 19.02 -33.41 -43.86
N TYR A 716 18.42 -32.95 -42.77
CA TYR A 716 18.34 -31.54 -42.41
C TYR A 716 19.31 -31.19 -41.29
N MET A 717 19.81 -29.96 -41.32
CA MET A 717 20.77 -29.42 -40.35
C MET A 717 20.33 -28.00 -39.95
N PHE A 718 20.46 -27.67 -38.67
CA PHE A 718 20.11 -26.34 -38.17
C PHE A 718 21.29 -25.38 -38.29
N ASP A 719 21.17 -24.35 -39.12
CA ASP A 719 22.13 -23.26 -39.18
C ASP A 719 21.97 -22.38 -37.94
N SER A 720 22.91 -22.48 -37.01
CA SER A 720 22.83 -21.80 -35.72
C SER A 720 23.04 -20.30 -35.84
N GLU A 721 23.73 -19.80 -36.86
CA GLU A 721 24.04 -18.37 -36.97
C GLU A 721 23.00 -17.64 -37.82
N ASN A 722 22.66 -18.18 -39.00
CA ASN A 722 21.63 -17.58 -39.86
C ASN A 722 20.19 -17.89 -39.40
N LYS A 723 20.02 -18.79 -38.42
CA LYS A 723 18.72 -19.29 -37.95
C LYS A 723 17.86 -19.83 -39.11
N LYS A 724 18.46 -20.66 -39.96
CA LYS A 724 17.83 -21.29 -41.14
C LYS A 724 17.96 -22.81 -41.08
N ALA A 725 17.19 -23.53 -41.89
CA ALA A 725 17.38 -24.97 -42.09
C ALA A 725 18.12 -25.24 -43.39
N ILE A 726 19.16 -26.07 -43.30
CA ILE A 726 19.93 -26.54 -44.46
C ILE A 726 19.48 -27.97 -44.76
N PHE A 727 19.19 -28.25 -46.02
CA PHE A 727 18.91 -29.58 -46.54
C PHE A 727 20.11 -30.08 -47.37
N CYS A 728 20.55 -31.30 -47.09
CA CYS A 728 21.58 -31.96 -47.87
C CYS A 728 20.95 -32.81 -48.98
N ASN A 729 20.85 -32.25 -50.19
CA ASN A 729 20.28 -32.92 -51.35
C ASN A 729 21.37 -33.63 -52.16
N SER A 730 21.47 -34.97 -52.03
CA SER A 730 22.45 -35.78 -52.76
C SER A 730 23.91 -35.28 -52.60
N GLY A 731 24.26 -34.79 -51.41
CA GLY A 731 25.58 -34.24 -51.09
C GLY A 731 25.76 -32.75 -51.39
N LYS A 732 24.74 -32.07 -51.96
CA LYS A 732 24.74 -30.61 -52.16
C LYS A 732 23.95 -29.90 -51.08
N LEU A 733 24.42 -28.72 -50.67
CA LEU A 733 23.78 -27.92 -49.63
C LEU A 733 22.77 -26.96 -50.24
N GLU A 734 21.56 -26.94 -49.68
CA GLU A 734 20.48 -26.05 -50.10
C GLU A 734 19.79 -25.50 -48.85
N TYR A 735 19.43 -24.22 -48.84
CA TYR A 735 18.50 -23.73 -47.80
C TYR A 735 17.11 -24.29 -48.07
N ALA A 736 16.52 -24.92 -47.06
CA ALA A 736 15.29 -25.66 -47.21
C ALA A 736 14.08 -24.72 -47.21
N ASP A 737 13.20 -24.82 -48.21
CA ASP A 737 11.95 -24.05 -48.28
C ASP A 737 10.79 -24.87 -47.70
N PHE A 738 10.59 -24.79 -46.38
CA PHE A 738 9.41 -25.37 -45.71
C PHE A 738 8.94 -24.54 -44.52
N THR A 739 7.74 -24.80 -44.03
CA THR A 739 7.23 -24.27 -42.76
C THR A 739 6.72 -25.44 -41.94
N GLY A 740 7.17 -25.57 -40.69
CA GLY A 740 6.85 -26.70 -39.82
C GLY A 740 8.08 -27.41 -39.29
N TYR A 741 8.01 -28.74 -39.10
CA TYR A 741 9.04 -29.51 -38.39
C TYR A 741 9.76 -30.51 -39.29
N VAL A 742 11.07 -30.68 -39.04
CA VAL A 742 11.90 -31.74 -39.62
C VAL A 742 12.82 -32.32 -38.56
N VAL A 743 13.26 -33.56 -38.74
CA VAL A 743 14.30 -34.15 -37.87
C VAL A 743 15.64 -33.49 -38.19
N ASP A 744 16.35 -33.04 -37.15
CA ASP A 744 17.74 -32.65 -37.30
C ASP A 744 18.58 -33.92 -37.46
N GLY A 745 18.90 -34.25 -38.70
CA GLY A 745 19.70 -35.42 -39.04
C GLY A 745 21.18 -35.23 -38.72
N ASN A 746 21.61 -33.99 -38.45
CA ASN A 746 23.00 -33.66 -38.22
C ASN A 746 23.49 -34.05 -36.83
N ARG A 747 22.71 -33.67 -35.81
CA ARG A 747 23.12 -33.79 -34.41
C ARG A 747 22.75 -35.15 -33.87
N VAL A 748 23.70 -36.09 -33.99
CA VAL A 748 23.56 -37.48 -33.54
C VAL A 748 24.23 -37.66 -32.17
N VAL A 749 23.55 -38.32 -31.24
CA VAL A 749 24.12 -38.79 -29.97
C VAL A 749 24.15 -40.32 -30.00
N GLY A 750 25.32 -40.90 -30.25
CA GLY A 750 25.45 -42.33 -30.54
C GLY A 750 24.80 -42.67 -31.88
N SER A 751 23.67 -43.36 -31.85
CA SER A 751 22.84 -43.67 -33.03
C SER A 751 21.50 -42.92 -33.07
N ASN A 752 21.28 -41.99 -32.13
CA ASN A 752 19.99 -41.32 -31.96
C ASN A 752 20.03 -39.88 -32.48
N HIS A 753 18.90 -39.39 -33.01
CA HIS A 753 18.69 -38.02 -33.48
C HIS A 753 17.78 -37.25 -32.49
N PRO A 754 18.30 -36.68 -31.41
CA PRO A 754 17.48 -36.11 -30.34
C PRO A 754 16.78 -34.78 -30.65
N TYR A 755 17.05 -34.16 -31.81
CA TYR A 755 16.59 -32.81 -32.11
C TYR A 755 15.63 -32.76 -33.30
N VAL A 756 14.72 -31.80 -33.25
CA VAL A 756 13.83 -31.38 -34.33
C VAL A 756 14.07 -29.92 -34.65
N ILE A 757 14.03 -29.57 -35.93
CA ILE A 757 14.14 -28.18 -36.41
C ILE A 757 12.73 -27.70 -36.72
N TYR A 758 12.35 -26.56 -36.15
CA TYR A 758 11.11 -25.89 -36.46
C TYR A 758 11.40 -24.60 -37.23
N CYS A 759 10.79 -24.43 -38.40
CA CYS A 759 10.97 -23.23 -39.23
C CYS A 759 9.66 -22.52 -39.50
N LYS A 760 9.74 -21.19 -39.54
CA LYS A 760 8.68 -20.30 -40.02
C LYS A 760 9.03 -19.80 -41.42
N ASN A 761 8.13 -19.02 -42.03
CA ASN A 761 8.42 -18.20 -43.22
C ASN A 761 9.33 -18.89 -44.27
N LYS A 762 8.98 -20.11 -44.69
CA LYS A 762 9.69 -20.82 -45.76
C LYS A 762 11.19 -21.04 -45.48
N GLY A 763 11.50 -21.65 -44.33
CA GLY A 763 12.87 -22.01 -43.96
C GLY A 763 13.67 -20.91 -43.26
N ASN A 764 13.03 -19.80 -42.93
CA ASN A 764 13.64 -18.68 -42.21
C ASN A 764 13.16 -18.65 -40.75
N ASN A 765 13.93 -18.03 -39.86
CA ASN A 765 13.58 -17.94 -38.44
C ASN A 765 13.29 -19.33 -37.84
N CYS A 766 14.27 -20.21 -38.00
CA CYS A 766 14.25 -21.57 -37.51
C CYS A 766 14.76 -21.65 -36.07
N SER A 767 14.27 -22.64 -35.33
CA SER A 767 14.76 -22.99 -34.01
C SER A 767 15.03 -24.48 -33.89
N SER A 768 16.03 -24.82 -33.09
CA SER A 768 16.36 -26.18 -32.71
C SER A 768 15.64 -26.55 -31.41
N ILE A 769 14.86 -27.62 -31.43
CA ILE A 769 14.11 -28.11 -30.28
C ILE A 769 14.64 -29.49 -29.90
N LYS A 770 14.89 -29.71 -28.60
CA LYS A 770 15.18 -31.02 -28.02
C LYS A 770 13.99 -31.47 -27.19
N PRO A 771 13.10 -32.33 -27.71
CA PRO A 771 11.91 -32.75 -26.98
C PRO A 771 12.27 -33.44 -25.66
N LYS A 772 11.68 -32.96 -24.57
CA LYS A 772 11.92 -33.44 -23.19
C LYS A 772 11.06 -34.64 -22.82
N VAL A 773 9.90 -34.76 -23.48
CA VAL A 773 8.94 -35.84 -23.28
C VAL A 773 8.63 -36.53 -24.60
N SER A 774 8.15 -37.76 -24.52
CA SER A 774 7.76 -38.48 -25.73
C SER A 774 6.55 -37.80 -26.38
N SER A 775 6.68 -37.43 -27.66
CA SER A 775 5.69 -36.63 -28.38
C SER A 775 5.80 -36.83 -29.89
N TYR A 776 4.78 -36.39 -30.62
CA TYR A 776 4.74 -36.36 -32.07
C TYR A 776 4.74 -34.92 -32.61
N TYR A 777 5.22 -34.75 -33.84
CA TYR A 777 5.18 -33.52 -34.63
C TYR A 777 4.80 -33.85 -36.07
N GLU A 778 4.22 -32.91 -36.82
CA GLU A 778 4.00 -33.09 -38.26
C GLU A 778 5.32 -32.97 -39.02
N ASN A 779 5.61 -33.95 -39.87
CA ASN A 779 6.79 -33.91 -40.71
C ASN A 779 6.53 -33.05 -41.96
N ASN A 780 7.36 -32.03 -42.16
CA ASN A 780 7.36 -31.17 -43.34
C ASN A 780 8.62 -31.34 -44.19
N GLY A 781 9.37 -32.43 -43.96
CA GLY A 781 10.61 -32.74 -44.67
C GLY A 781 10.41 -33.41 -46.03
N TYR A 782 11.51 -33.85 -46.63
CA TYR A 782 11.56 -34.45 -47.97
C TYR A 782 10.73 -35.73 -48.10
N ASP A 783 10.57 -36.48 -47.01
CA ASP A 783 9.82 -37.74 -46.94
C ASP A 783 8.39 -37.57 -46.41
N SER A 784 7.94 -36.33 -46.19
CA SER A 784 6.61 -35.99 -45.66
C SER A 784 5.42 -36.53 -46.46
N SER A 785 5.63 -36.95 -47.72
CA SER A 785 4.61 -37.62 -48.53
C SER A 785 4.38 -39.08 -48.14
N SER A 786 5.32 -39.70 -47.43
CA SER A 786 5.30 -41.09 -46.99
C SER A 786 5.30 -41.23 -45.46
N ASN A 787 6.01 -40.34 -44.78
CA ASN A 787 6.15 -40.29 -43.33
C ASN A 787 5.63 -38.96 -42.81
N ASN A 788 4.36 -38.86 -42.46
CA ASN A 788 3.73 -37.60 -42.07
C ASN A 788 3.99 -37.17 -40.61
N LEU A 789 4.55 -38.05 -39.78
CA LEU A 789 4.83 -37.75 -38.38
C LEU A 789 6.33 -37.85 -38.09
N ILE A 790 6.76 -37.08 -37.09
CA ILE A 790 8.04 -37.26 -36.40
C ILE A 790 7.70 -37.79 -35.01
N GLU A 791 8.14 -39.01 -34.72
CA GLU A 791 8.06 -39.60 -33.38
C GLU A 791 9.34 -39.29 -32.62
N CYS A 792 9.21 -38.52 -31.54
CA CYS A 792 10.31 -38.24 -30.62
C CYS A 792 10.09 -39.02 -29.33
N SER A 793 10.91 -40.04 -29.07
CA SER A 793 10.87 -40.84 -27.84
C SER A 793 12.25 -41.30 -27.42
N ASN A 794 12.51 -41.42 -26.12
CA ASN A 794 13.80 -41.87 -25.57
C ASN A 794 15.02 -41.12 -26.16
N ASN A 795 14.93 -39.79 -26.30
CA ASN A 795 15.98 -38.94 -26.86
C ASN A 795 16.34 -39.31 -28.32
N ASN A 796 15.37 -39.79 -29.09
CA ASN A 796 15.50 -40.09 -30.52
C ASN A 796 14.23 -39.63 -31.26
N CYS A 797 14.40 -38.83 -32.30
CA CYS A 797 13.35 -38.36 -33.19
C CYS A 797 13.53 -39.02 -34.56
N VAL A 798 12.48 -39.67 -35.05
CA VAL A 798 12.48 -40.36 -36.34
C VAL A 798 11.19 -40.08 -37.11
N THR A 799 11.27 -40.01 -38.44
CA THR A 799 10.08 -39.89 -39.28
C THR A 799 9.33 -41.23 -39.33
N LYS A 800 8.00 -41.17 -39.35
CA LYS A 800 7.14 -42.34 -39.26
C LYS A 800 5.85 -42.19 -40.06
N ILE A 801 5.39 -43.31 -40.63
CA ILE A 801 4.08 -43.42 -41.26
C ILE A 801 3.00 -43.26 -40.17
N ALA A 802 2.02 -42.39 -40.43
CA ALA A 802 0.91 -42.18 -39.50
C ALA A 802 -0.15 -43.30 -39.63
N GLU A 803 -0.55 -43.88 -38.50
CA GLU A 803 -1.85 -44.59 -38.41
C GLU A 803 -2.98 -43.56 -38.22
N VAL A 804 -4.18 -43.87 -38.71
CA VAL A 804 -5.35 -43.02 -38.49
C VAL A 804 -5.69 -42.98 -37.00
N GLY A 805 -5.81 -41.78 -36.43
CA GLY A 805 -6.13 -41.58 -35.01
C GLY A 805 -5.47 -40.34 -34.42
N TYR A 806 -5.34 -40.33 -33.08
CA TYR A 806 -4.88 -39.19 -32.31
C TYR A 806 -3.55 -39.46 -31.61
N TYR A 807 -2.65 -38.47 -31.63
CA TYR A 807 -1.32 -38.52 -31.04
C TYR A 807 -1.11 -37.36 -30.08
N VAL A 808 -0.28 -37.55 -29.05
CA VAL A 808 0.15 -36.44 -28.18
C VAL A 808 1.13 -35.56 -28.96
N GLY A 809 0.75 -34.32 -29.23
CA GLY A 809 1.52 -33.40 -30.07
C GLY A 809 2.31 -32.36 -29.27
N HIS A 810 3.44 -31.91 -29.83
CA HIS A 810 4.24 -30.76 -29.36
C HIS A 810 4.50 -30.75 -27.85
N GLU A 811 5.17 -31.78 -27.33
CA GLU A 811 5.49 -31.95 -25.91
C GLU A 811 4.27 -31.95 -24.98
N GLY A 812 3.10 -32.31 -25.51
CA GLY A 812 1.85 -32.35 -24.77
C GLY A 812 1.06 -31.05 -24.78
N GLU A 813 1.39 -30.05 -25.60
CA GLU A 813 0.56 -28.84 -25.73
C GLU A 813 -0.82 -29.11 -26.38
N GLY A 814 -0.95 -30.23 -27.10
CA GLY A 814 -2.19 -30.58 -27.77
C GLY A 814 -2.19 -31.98 -28.37
N ILE A 815 -3.01 -32.14 -29.41
CA ILE A 815 -3.16 -33.40 -30.15
C ILE A 815 -2.82 -33.20 -31.61
N ILE A 816 -2.29 -34.24 -32.24
CA ILE A 816 -2.22 -34.34 -33.70
C ILE A 816 -3.27 -35.36 -34.12
N GLN A 817 -4.20 -34.94 -34.99
CA GLN A 817 -5.20 -35.81 -35.57
C GLN A 817 -4.76 -36.21 -36.97
N CYS A 818 -4.59 -37.51 -37.21
CA CYS A 818 -4.35 -38.07 -38.53
C CYS A 818 -5.63 -38.72 -39.07
N THR A 819 -6.14 -38.20 -40.19
CA THR A 819 -7.34 -38.74 -40.87
C THR A 819 -6.98 -39.76 -41.94
N SER A 820 -5.74 -39.76 -42.42
CA SER A 820 -5.13 -40.77 -43.29
C SER A 820 -3.65 -40.92 -42.93
N SER A 821 -2.95 -41.86 -43.57
CA SER A 821 -1.49 -41.97 -43.45
C SER A 821 -0.74 -40.75 -44.02
N THR A 822 -1.42 -39.90 -44.78
CA THR A 822 -0.88 -38.73 -45.48
C THR A 822 -1.51 -37.39 -45.07
N SER A 823 -2.35 -37.37 -44.03
CA SER A 823 -3.03 -36.16 -43.57
C SER A 823 -3.11 -36.14 -42.06
N CYS A 824 -2.27 -35.30 -41.45
CA CYS A 824 -2.19 -35.07 -40.01
C CYS A 824 -2.23 -33.56 -39.73
N ASN A 825 -2.98 -33.15 -38.71
CA ASN A 825 -3.08 -31.75 -38.31
C ASN A 825 -3.02 -31.61 -36.78
N TYR A 826 -2.19 -30.70 -36.29
CA TYR A 826 -2.16 -30.30 -34.89
C TYR A 826 -3.35 -29.44 -34.47
N SER A 827 -3.77 -29.62 -33.23
CA SER A 827 -4.73 -28.77 -32.55
C SER A 827 -4.34 -28.60 -31.08
N LYS A 828 -4.16 -27.35 -30.66
CA LYS A 828 -3.86 -27.00 -29.26
C LYS A 828 -5.05 -27.33 -28.34
N ALA A 829 -4.76 -27.88 -27.17
CA ALA A 829 -5.81 -28.35 -26.25
C ALA A 829 -6.46 -27.21 -25.44
N ARG A 830 -7.71 -26.85 -25.75
CA ARG A 830 -8.41 -25.76 -25.04
C ARG A 830 -9.35 -26.22 -23.93
N THR A 831 -9.96 -27.39 -24.08
CA THR A 831 -11.00 -27.91 -23.18
C THR A 831 -10.62 -29.27 -22.61
N LYS A 832 -11.35 -29.70 -21.57
CA LYS A 832 -11.20 -31.05 -21.03
C LYS A 832 -11.81 -32.04 -22.00
N VAL A 833 -11.00 -32.89 -22.61
CA VAL A 833 -11.43 -33.84 -23.64
C VAL A 833 -10.50 -35.06 -23.66
N LYS A 834 -11.03 -36.19 -24.14
CA LYS A 834 -10.28 -37.44 -24.27
C LYS A 834 -10.38 -38.00 -25.68
N TYR A 835 -9.31 -38.65 -26.12
CA TYR A 835 -9.18 -39.29 -27.43
C TYR A 835 -8.62 -40.70 -27.28
N VAL A 836 -8.89 -41.57 -28.26
CA VAL A 836 -8.20 -42.88 -28.35
C VAL A 836 -6.77 -42.64 -28.82
N ASN A 837 -5.79 -43.17 -28.08
CA ASN A 837 -4.38 -42.98 -28.41
C ASN A 837 -3.95 -43.90 -29.56
N ALA A 838 -3.40 -43.32 -30.63
CA ALA A 838 -2.79 -44.03 -31.74
C ALA A 838 -1.25 -44.08 -31.66
N GLY A 839 -0.64 -43.43 -30.66
CA GLY A 839 0.80 -43.43 -30.45
C GLY A 839 1.39 -44.80 -30.09
N SER A 840 2.72 -44.89 -30.09
CA SER A 840 3.47 -46.13 -29.83
C SER A 840 3.22 -46.71 -28.44
N ASN A 841 2.84 -45.86 -27.47
CA ASN A 841 2.49 -46.27 -26.11
C ASN A 841 1.00 -46.63 -25.94
N LYS A 842 0.22 -46.80 -27.01
CA LYS A 842 -1.21 -47.15 -26.93
C LYS A 842 -1.50 -48.43 -26.13
N THR A 843 -0.56 -49.37 -26.08
CA THR A 843 -0.68 -50.63 -25.33
C THR A 843 -0.54 -50.46 -23.82
N SER A 844 0.11 -49.40 -23.34
CA SER A 844 0.21 -49.06 -21.91
C SER A 844 -0.74 -47.93 -21.51
N ASN A 845 -0.99 -47.00 -22.45
CA ASN A 845 -1.79 -45.81 -22.29
C ASN A 845 -2.78 -45.66 -23.46
N ALA A 846 -3.94 -46.29 -23.36
CA ALA A 846 -4.90 -46.35 -24.47
C ALA A 846 -5.67 -45.04 -24.74
N ILE A 847 -5.58 -44.04 -23.86
CA ILE A 847 -6.31 -42.77 -23.97
C ILE A 847 -5.35 -41.59 -23.93
N ILE A 848 -5.61 -40.55 -24.72
CA ILE A 848 -5.02 -39.22 -24.53
C ILE A 848 -6.02 -38.38 -23.74
N SER A 849 -5.59 -37.84 -22.60
CA SER A 849 -6.39 -36.94 -21.76
C SER A 849 -5.82 -35.54 -21.83
N CYS A 850 -6.67 -34.59 -22.24
CA CYS A 850 -6.31 -33.19 -22.35
C CYS A 850 -7.08 -32.34 -21.34
N ALA A 851 -6.40 -31.39 -20.69
CA ALA A 851 -6.97 -30.38 -19.81
C ALA A 851 -6.09 -29.12 -19.81
N LYS A 852 -6.69 -27.92 -19.90
CA LYS A 852 -6.02 -26.61 -19.75
C LYS A 852 -4.65 -26.52 -20.46
N ASN A 853 -4.62 -26.61 -21.80
CA ASN A 853 -3.40 -26.55 -22.63
C ASN A 853 -2.38 -27.67 -22.42
N THR A 854 -2.75 -28.78 -21.77
CA THR A 854 -1.88 -29.94 -21.59
C THR A 854 -2.59 -31.23 -21.98
N CYS A 855 -1.90 -32.15 -22.64
CA CYS A 855 -2.35 -33.46 -23.07
C CYS A 855 -1.32 -34.51 -22.67
N SER A 856 -1.80 -35.65 -22.18
CA SER A 856 -0.94 -36.79 -21.85
C SER A 856 -1.62 -38.10 -22.17
N ALA A 857 -0.84 -39.10 -22.59
CA ALA A 857 -1.32 -40.46 -22.75
C ALA A 857 -1.42 -41.12 -21.36
N ILE A 858 -2.61 -41.62 -21.01
CA ILE A 858 -2.92 -42.21 -19.71
C ILE A 858 -3.47 -43.64 -19.86
N LYS A 859 -3.29 -44.44 -18.82
CA LYS A 859 -3.91 -45.76 -18.68
C LYS A 859 -5.42 -45.61 -18.47
N ALA A 860 -6.20 -46.40 -19.21
CA ALA A 860 -7.65 -46.33 -19.10
C ALA A 860 -8.20 -47.14 -17.92
N ASN A 861 -9.24 -46.62 -17.27
CA ASN A 861 -10.20 -47.45 -16.54
C ASN A 861 -11.18 -48.11 -17.51
N ILE A 862 -11.66 -49.30 -17.15
CA ILE A 862 -12.72 -50.01 -17.88
C ILE A 862 -14.04 -49.21 -17.74
N GLY A 863 -14.80 -49.11 -18.84
CA GLY A 863 -16.06 -48.38 -18.93
C GLY A 863 -16.09 -47.44 -20.14
N TYR A 864 -16.93 -46.40 -20.07
CA TYR A 864 -17.11 -45.42 -21.14
C TYR A 864 -16.62 -44.02 -20.75
N TYR A 865 -16.03 -43.30 -21.70
CA TYR A 865 -15.66 -41.89 -21.56
C TYR A 865 -16.39 -41.02 -22.57
N LEU A 866 -16.63 -39.77 -22.19
CA LEU A 866 -17.00 -38.71 -23.13
C LEU A 866 -15.77 -38.30 -23.95
N THR A 867 -15.99 -37.96 -25.21
CA THR A 867 -14.93 -37.53 -26.15
C THR A 867 -15.27 -36.17 -26.76
N TYR A 868 -14.59 -35.78 -27.84
CA TYR A 868 -14.68 -34.47 -28.49
C TYR A 868 -16.05 -34.17 -29.12
N THR A 869 -16.93 -35.16 -29.22
CA THR A 869 -18.33 -35.02 -29.66
C THR A 869 -19.25 -35.73 -28.69
N SER A 870 -20.46 -35.18 -28.48
CA SER A 870 -21.51 -35.81 -27.66
C SER A 870 -22.18 -37.00 -28.35
N THR A 871 -21.92 -37.24 -29.64
CA THR A 871 -22.49 -38.33 -30.43
C THR A 871 -21.63 -39.60 -30.43
N LEU A 872 -20.44 -39.56 -29.82
CA LEU A 872 -19.53 -40.70 -29.68
C LEU A 872 -19.12 -40.84 -28.22
N LEU A 873 -18.76 -42.05 -27.83
CA LEU A 873 -18.08 -42.38 -26.59
C LEU A 873 -16.76 -43.08 -26.89
N ILE A 874 -15.87 -43.16 -25.91
CA ILE A 874 -14.74 -44.09 -25.94
C ILE A 874 -15.09 -45.26 -25.07
N GLN A 875 -15.15 -46.46 -25.64
CA GLN A 875 -15.37 -47.70 -24.90
C GLN A 875 -14.02 -48.36 -24.60
N CYS A 876 -13.72 -48.58 -23.32
CA CYS A 876 -12.53 -49.31 -22.89
C CYS A 876 -12.92 -50.64 -22.25
N THR A 877 -12.50 -51.74 -22.88
CA THR A 877 -12.74 -53.11 -22.39
C THR A 877 -11.63 -53.59 -21.45
N SER A 878 -10.44 -53.00 -21.58
CA SER A 878 -9.31 -53.18 -20.67
C SER A 878 -8.52 -51.86 -20.58
N PRO A 879 -7.58 -51.73 -19.63
CA PRO A 879 -6.74 -50.54 -19.54
C PRO A 879 -5.88 -50.22 -20.76
N SER A 880 -5.72 -51.18 -21.68
CA SER A 880 -4.91 -51.11 -22.89
C SER A 880 -5.72 -51.26 -24.18
N SER A 881 -7.05 -51.37 -24.10
CA SER A 881 -7.93 -51.59 -25.26
C SER A 881 -9.13 -50.66 -25.18
N CYS A 882 -9.05 -49.57 -25.94
CA CYS A 882 -10.09 -48.57 -26.07
C CYS A 882 -10.38 -48.30 -27.55
N VAL A 883 -11.64 -48.10 -27.89
CA VAL A 883 -12.10 -47.77 -29.24
C VAL A 883 -13.17 -46.69 -29.20
N GLU A 884 -13.31 -45.93 -30.27
CA GLU A 884 -14.48 -45.06 -30.45
C GLU A 884 -15.74 -45.91 -30.62
N PHE A 885 -16.83 -45.49 -29.99
CA PHE A 885 -18.06 -46.24 -29.87
C PHE A 885 -19.25 -45.34 -30.19
N THR A 886 -20.11 -45.78 -31.10
CA THR A 886 -21.37 -45.11 -31.42
C THR A 886 -22.47 -45.58 -30.44
N PRO A 887 -22.97 -44.71 -29.55
CA PRO A 887 -23.93 -45.08 -28.52
C PRO A 887 -25.36 -45.19 -29.06
N THR A 888 -26.14 -46.05 -28.42
CA THR A 888 -27.61 -46.10 -28.50
C THR A 888 -28.24 -45.40 -27.28
N VAL A 889 -29.53 -45.06 -27.35
CA VAL A 889 -30.28 -44.43 -26.26
C VAL A 889 -30.33 -45.36 -25.04
N ASN A 890 -29.52 -45.10 -24.01
CA ASN A 890 -29.40 -45.88 -22.79
C ASN A 890 -28.40 -45.21 -21.81
N TYR A 891 -28.25 -45.78 -20.61
CA TYR A 891 -27.19 -45.40 -19.69
C TYR A 891 -25.91 -46.24 -19.89
N TYR A 892 -24.76 -45.61 -19.68
CA TYR A 892 -23.42 -46.20 -19.78
C TYR A 892 -22.62 -45.89 -18.52
N ASP A 893 -21.80 -46.84 -18.06
CA ASP A 893 -20.97 -46.65 -16.89
C ASP A 893 -19.84 -45.65 -17.17
N ASN A 894 -19.86 -44.52 -16.46
CA ASN A 894 -18.87 -43.48 -16.63
C ASN A 894 -17.54 -43.92 -16.00
N ALA A 895 -16.53 -44.15 -16.84
CA ALA A 895 -15.21 -44.54 -16.39
C ALA A 895 -14.52 -43.44 -15.57
N ASP A 896 -14.91 -42.16 -15.76
CA ASP A 896 -14.46 -41.01 -14.96
C ASP A 896 -15.18 -40.84 -13.62
N SER A 897 -16.20 -41.65 -13.32
CA SER A 897 -16.86 -41.61 -12.02
C SER A 897 -15.88 -41.98 -10.90
N THR A 898 -15.81 -41.14 -9.88
CA THR A 898 -15.09 -41.35 -8.62
C THR A 898 -16.08 -41.57 -7.48
N GLU A 899 -15.60 -41.99 -6.29
CA GLU A 899 -16.45 -42.15 -5.10
C GLU A 899 -17.07 -40.83 -4.60
N SER A 900 -16.41 -39.70 -4.87
CA SER A 900 -16.86 -38.36 -4.47
C SER A 900 -17.74 -37.65 -5.51
N SER A 901 -17.65 -38.03 -6.79
CA SER A 901 -18.47 -37.47 -7.87
C SER A 901 -19.08 -38.59 -8.71
N ASN A 902 -19.98 -39.34 -8.08
CA ASN A 902 -20.67 -40.47 -8.70
C ASN A 902 -21.56 -40.02 -9.85
N THR A 903 -21.13 -40.31 -11.08
CA THR A 903 -21.82 -39.92 -12.32
C THR A 903 -22.02 -41.11 -13.23
N ILE A 904 -23.02 -41.00 -14.10
CA ILE A 904 -23.33 -41.97 -15.17
C ILE A 904 -23.43 -41.22 -16.49
N ILE A 905 -23.17 -41.88 -17.62
CA ILE A 905 -23.38 -41.26 -18.93
C ILE A 905 -24.79 -41.63 -19.39
N ASN A 906 -25.64 -40.63 -19.64
CA ASN A 906 -26.97 -40.82 -20.22
C ASN A 906 -26.94 -40.39 -21.69
N CYS A 907 -27.36 -41.28 -22.58
CA CYS A 907 -27.51 -41.00 -24.00
C CYS A 907 -28.99 -40.94 -24.36
N VAL A 908 -29.44 -39.79 -24.86
CA VAL A 908 -30.83 -39.52 -25.22
C VAL A 908 -30.98 -39.22 -26.71
N GLN A 909 -32.15 -39.55 -27.27
CA GLN A 909 -32.49 -39.20 -28.64
C GLN A 909 -33.05 -37.78 -28.69
N SER A 910 -32.41 -36.90 -29.46
CA SER A 910 -32.96 -35.58 -29.78
C SER A 910 -32.96 -35.40 -31.31
N SER A 911 -34.13 -35.16 -31.90
CA SER A 911 -34.29 -34.81 -33.33
C SER A 911 -33.45 -35.67 -34.31
N GLN A 912 -33.52 -36.99 -34.17
CA GLN A 912 -32.82 -38.02 -34.96
C GLN A 912 -31.32 -38.28 -34.67
N VAL A 913 -30.70 -37.58 -33.72
CA VAL A 913 -29.32 -37.87 -33.26
C VAL A 913 -29.31 -38.35 -31.79
N VAL A 914 -28.49 -39.37 -31.48
CA VAL A 914 -28.24 -39.79 -30.10
C VAL A 914 -27.10 -38.94 -29.53
N THR A 915 -27.35 -38.26 -28.41
CA THR A 915 -26.37 -37.42 -27.71
C THR A 915 -26.21 -37.84 -26.27
N CYS A 916 -24.97 -37.89 -25.79
CA CYS A 916 -24.59 -38.35 -24.47
C CYS A 916 -24.06 -37.23 -23.58
N ALA A 917 -24.44 -37.25 -22.31
CA ALA A 917 -23.98 -36.31 -21.29
C ALA A 917 -23.79 -37.00 -19.93
N PRO A 918 -22.92 -36.47 -19.05
CA PRO A 918 -22.80 -36.99 -17.69
C PRO A 918 -23.94 -36.49 -16.81
N GLU A 919 -24.52 -37.38 -16.01
CA GLU A 919 -25.58 -37.08 -15.05
C GLU A 919 -25.19 -37.52 -13.64
N ALA A 920 -25.68 -36.79 -12.63
CA ALA A 920 -25.55 -37.19 -11.23
C ALA A 920 -26.36 -38.47 -10.97
N THR A 921 -25.80 -39.37 -10.16
CA THR A 921 -26.43 -40.67 -9.91
C THR A 921 -27.34 -40.64 -8.68
N ASN A 922 -28.50 -41.27 -8.79
CA ASN A 922 -29.36 -41.62 -7.68
C ASN A 922 -29.02 -43.03 -7.18
N ASN A 923 -29.38 -43.32 -5.93
CA ASN A 923 -29.26 -44.67 -5.38
C ASN A 923 -30.24 -45.62 -6.09
N GLY A 924 -29.72 -46.67 -6.74
CA GLY A 924 -30.55 -47.64 -7.45
C GLY A 924 -29.84 -48.29 -8.65
N PHE A 925 -30.62 -48.93 -9.51
CA PHE A 925 -30.15 -49.54 -10.75
C PHE A 925 -30.59 -48.71 -11.97
N TYR A 926 -29.67 -48.52 -12.90
CA TYR A 926 -29.93 -47.96 -14.23
C TYR A 926 -29.93 -49.06 -15.28
N MET A 927 -30.75 -48.89 -16.32
CA MET A 927 -30.77 -49.79 -17.48
C MET A 927 -29.59 -49.49 -18.40
N SER A 928 -28.83 -50.53 -18.75
CA SER A 928 -27.78 -50.42 -19.77
C SER A 928 -28.28 -50.87 -21.14
N SER A 929 -27.51 -50.57 -22.19
CA SER A 929 -27.77 -51.06 -23.55
C SER A 929 -27.53 -52.56 -23.75
N ALA A 930 -26.84 -53.23 -22.80
CA ALA A 930 -26.57 -54.66 -22.89
C ALA A 930 -27.67 -55.49 -22.20
N PRO A 931 -28.12 -56.60 -22.81
CA PRO A 931 -29.14 -57.46 -22.21
C PRO A 931 -28.60 -58.08 -20.90
N ASN A 932 -29.43 -58.07 -19.85
CA ASN A 932 -29.11 -58.54 -18.50
C ASN A 932 -28.01 -57.79 -17.77
N VAL A 933 -27.68 -56.59 -18.23
CA VAL A 933 -26.68 -55.77 -17.58
C VAL A 933 -27.37 -54.54 -17.03
N LEU A 934 -27.26 -54.35 -15.72
CA LEU A 934 -27.70 -53.15 -15.03
C LEU A 934 -26.48 -52.41 -14.49
N ILE A 935 -26.59 -51.10 -14.32
CA ILE A 935 -25.55 -50.29 -13.69
C ILE A 935 -26.04 -49.95 -12.28
N ARG A 936 -25.38 -50.51 -11.27
CA ARG A 936 -25.73 -50.31 -9.87
C ARG A 936 -24.98 -49.11 -9.32
N CYS A 937 -25.70 -48.08 -8.88
CA CYS A 937 -25.13 -46.89 -8.26
C CYS A 937 -25.54 -46.82 -6.78
N LYS A 938 -24.58 -46.51 -5.90
CA LYS A 938 -24.81 -46.32 -4.46
C LYS A 938 -24.20 -45.02 -3.99
N PRO A 939 -24.79 -44.34 -2.99
CA PRO A 939 -24.13 -43.22 -2.31
C PRO A 939 -22.75 -43.64 -1.79
N GLY A 940 -21.72 -42.85 -2.06
CA GLY A 940 -20.35 -43.10 -1.59
C GLY A 940 -19.62 -44.27 -2.24
N SER A 941 -20.10 -44.81 -3.37
CA SER A 941 -19.37 -45.84 -4.13
C SER A 941 -19.55 -45.65 -5.63
N LYS A 942 -18.48 -45.86 -6.41
CA LYS A 942 -18.54 -45.83 -7.88
C LYS A 942 -19.62 -46.78 -8.41
N CYS A 943 -20.36 -46.34 -9.42
CA CYS A 943 -21.31 -47.20 -10.12
C CYS A 943 -20.62 -48.43 -10.71
N LYS A 944 -21.25 -49.60 -10.54
CA LYS A 944 -20.72 -50.88 -11.03
C LYS A 944 -21.70 -51.54 -11.99
N THR A 945 -21.19 -51.89 -13.15
CA THR A 945 -21.88 -52.73 -14.12
C THR A 945 -22.03 -54.14 -13.55
N VAL A 946 -23.27 -54.65 -13.49
CA VAL A 946 -23.59 -55.96 -12.92
C VAL A 946 -24.44 -56.77 -13.89
N LYS A 947 -24.05 -58.03 -14.12
CA LYS A 947 -24.87 -58.99 -14.86
C LYS A 947 -25.90 -59.59 -13.92
N VAL A 948 -27.19 -59.46 -14.24
CA VAL A 948 -28.30 -59.89 -13.40
C VAL A 948 -29.04 -61.08 -14.03
N LYS A 949 -29.63 -61.93 -13.17
CA LYS A 949 -30.56 -63.00 -13.59
C LYS A 949 -32.01 -62.50 -13.47
N ASN A 950 -32.99 -63.40 -13.58
CA ASN A 950 -34.40 -63.07 -13.35
C ASN A 950 -34.60 -62.45 -11.95
N GLY A 951 -35.31 -61.33 -11.87
CA GLY A 951 -35.51 -60.61 -10.61
C GLY A 951 -36.22 -59.26 -10.77
N ILE A 952 -36.52 -58.63 -9.65
CA ILE A 952 -37.09 -57.28 -9.55
C ILE A 952 -36.07 -56.39 -8.84
N PHE A 953 -35.76 -55.24 -9.41
CA PHE A 953 -34.74 -54.30 -8.95
C PHE A 953 -35.34 -52.90 -8.79
N ARG A 954 -34.93 -52.18 -7.76
CA ARG A 954 -35.29 -50.77 -7.58
C ARG A 954 -34.53 -49.89 -8.58
N GLY A 955 -35.26 -49.23 -9.48
CA GLY A 955 -34.72 -48.25 -10.40
C GLY A 955 -34.21 -46.99 -9.70
N ALA A 956 -33.25 -46.31 -10.33
CA ALA A 956 -32.68 -45.07 -9.82
C ALA A 956 -33.48 -43.80 -10.24
N ILE A 957 -34.44 -43.94 -11.14
CA ILE A 957 -35.25 -42.84 -11.68
C ILE A 957 -36.53 -42.70 -10.83
N LYS A 958 -36.93 -41.45 -10.50
CA LYS A 958 -38.17 -41.15 -9.76
C LYS A 958 -39.35 -41.05 -10.74
N ALA A 959 -40.46 -41.73 -10.45
CA ALA A 959 -41.69 -41.65 -11.22
C ALA A 959 -42.49 -40.37 -10.88
N LEU A 960 -42.97 -39.67 -11.91
CA LEU A 960 -43.79 -38.46 -11.80
C LEU A 960 -45.26 -38.83 -11.51
N SER A 961 -45.71 -38.62 -10.27
CA SER A 961 -47.12 -38.76 -9.85
C SER A 961 -47.95 -37.56 -10.29
N SER A 962 -48.98 -37.74 -11.12
CA SER A 962 -49.96 -36.70 -11.47
C SER A 962 -51.31 -36.95 -10.77
N GLY A 963 -51.78 -35.94 -10.02
CA GLY A 963 -53.21 -35.74 -9.68
C GLY A 963 -53.67 -36.23 -8.30
N GLY A 964 -53.83 -35.31 -7.35
CA GLY A 964 -54.48 -35.57 -6.07
C GLY A 964 -56.01 -35.60 -6.13
N SER A 965 -56.63 -36.38 -5.24
CA SER A 965 -58.00 -36.15 -4.77
C SER A 965 -58.10 -36.48 -3.27
N LYS A 966 -58.64 -35.51 -2.53
CA LYS A 966 -58.68 -35.38 -1.06
C LYS A 966 -59.60 -36.41 -0.39
N ARG A 967 -59.33 -36.75 0.87
CA ARG A 967 -60.31 -36.58 1.96
C ARG A 967 -59.67 -36.56 3.36
N SER A 968 -60.29 -35.73 4.20
CA SER A 968 -59.92 -35.17 5.49
C SER A 968 -60.54 -35.89 6.70
N THR A 969 -60.26 -35.33 7.89
CA THR A 969 -60.91 -35.41 9.25
C THR A 969 -60.57 -36.64 10.11
N GLU A 970 -59.80 -36.48 11.22
CA GLU A 970 -60.17 -36.04 12.61
C GLU A 970 -61.00 -37.12 13.33
N GLU A 971 -60.88 -37.51 14.61
CA GLU A 971 -60.10 -37.15 15.82
C GLU A 971 -60.36 -38.27 16.88
N ASP A 972 -59.69 -38.21 18.04
CA ASP A 972 -60.00 -38.79 19.37
C ASP A 972 -59.29 -40.06 19.96
N ARG A 973 -58.41 -39.76 20.93
CA ARG A 973 -58.29 -40.20 22.35
C ARG A 973 -57.74 -41.58 22.81
N ASP A 974 -56.64 -41.46 23.59
CA ASP A 974 -56.26 -42.00 24.92
C ASP A 974 -56.42 -43.48 25.35
N LEU A 975 -55.23 -44.09 25.57
CA LEU A 975 -54.70 -44.90 26.70
C LEU A 975 -55.52 -46.07 27.32
N GLU A 976 -55.01 -47.31 27.19
CA GLU A 976 -54.42 -48.18 28.26
C GLU A 976 -54.20 -49.63 27.76
N GLU A 977 -53.34 -50.38 28.46
CA GLU A 977 -52.58 -51.56 28.01
C GLU A 977 -53.31 -52.93 27.96
N GLU A 978 -52.71 -53.81 27.15
CA GLU A 978 -52.69 -55.29 27.10
C GLU A 978 -53.72 -56.13 26.30
N GLU A 979 -53.12 -57.07 25.57
CA GLU A 979 -53.57 -58.23 24.78
C GLU A 979 -54.23 -58.10 23.38
N ASP A 980 -53.50 -58.69 22.42
CA ASP A 980 -53.86 -59.26 21.12
C ASP A 980 -54.28 -58.33 19.95
N GLY A 981 -53.63 -58.52 18.80
CA GLY A 981 -54.07 -57.96 17.50
C GLY A 981 -53.16 -56.91 16.82
N LYS A 982 -52.76 -57.22 15.58
CA LYS A 982 -52.03 -56.39 14.59
C LYS A 982 -52.39 -54.89 14.57
N ARG A 983 -51.36 -54.03 14.57
CA ARG A 983 -50.99 -53.10 13.46
C ARG A 983 -49.73 -52.30 13.81
N VAL A 984 -48.68 -52.46 13.00
CA VAL A 984 -47.55 -51.52 12.96
C VAL A 984 -47.86 -50.50 11.88
N THR A 985 -48.21 -49.28 12.30
CA THR A 985 -48.25 -48.10 11.43
C THR A 985 -46.84 -47.52 11.38
N VAL A 986 -46.17 -47.63 10.23
CA VAL A 986 -44.94 -46.88 9.94
C VAL A 986 -45.33 -45.60 9.20
N PRO A 987 -44.86 -44.41 9.60
CA PRO A 987 -45.16 -43.16 8.92
C PRO A 987 -44.66 -43.17 7.47
N ARG A 988 -45.53 -42.78 6.54
CA ARG A 988 -45.14 -42.39 5.18
C ARG A 988 -44.58 -40.96 5.26
N ASP A 989 -43.27 -40.85 5.21
CA ASP A 989 -42.56 -39.60 4.89
C ASP A 989 -41.48 -39.88 3.84
N SER A 990 -41.91 -40.02 2.59
CA SER A 990 -41.41 -39.20 1.47
C SER A 990 -42.17 -39.61 0.20
N ASP A 991 -42.72 -38.62 -0.49
CA ASP A 991 -43.52 -38.72 -1.71
C ASP A 991 -42.71 -39.15 -2.96
N ASP A 992 -41.60 -39.87 -2.77
CA ASP A 992 -40.69 -40.28 -3.84
C ASP A 992 -41.02 -41.70 -4.33
N SER A 993 -41.89 -41.82 -5.33
CA SER A 993 -42.06 -43.08 -6.05
C SER A 993 -40.86 -43.33 -6.98
N TYR A 994 -40.19 -44.49 -6.87
CA TYR A 994 -39.06 -44.88 -7.72
C TYR A 994 -39.51 -45.96 -8.71
N ASP A 995 -38.94 -45.93 -9.92
CA ASP A 995 -39.23 -46.95 -10.94
C ASP A 995 -38.83 -48.36 -10.46
N ILE A 996 -39.51 -49.38 -10.97
CA ILE A 996 -39.19 -50.79 -10.72
C ILE A 996 -38.70 -51.42 -12.03
N ILE A 997 -37.51 -52.02 -12.00
CA ILE A 997 -36.95 -52.73 -13.15
C ILE A 997 -37.18 -54.23 -12.96
N ARG A 998 -37.85 -54.87 -13.91
CA ARG A 998 -38.08 -56.32 -13.93
C ARG A 998 -37.19 -56.96 -14.98
N CYS A 999 -36.46 -58.00 -14.60
CA CYS A 999 -35.67 -58.82 -15.50
C CYS A 999 -36.25 -60.23 -15.58
N ILE A 1000 -36.59 -60.71 -16.78
CA ILE A 1000 -37.10 -62.08 -17.04
C ILE A 1000 -36.51 -62.58 -18.36
N GLN A 1001 -36.13 -63.87 -18.41
CA GLN A 1001 -35.67 -64.55 -19.63
C GLN A 1001 -34.64 -63.71 -20.38
N GLU A 1002 -33.63 -63.27 -19.64
CA GLU A 1002 -32.53 -62.55 -20.20
C GLU A 1002 -32.84 -61.14 -20.78
N LYS A 1003 -33.98 -60.53 -20.39
CA LYS A 1003 -34.35 -59.15 -20.74
C LYS A 1003 -34.78 -58.36 -19.50
N CYS A 1004 -34.29 -57.12 -19.37
CA CYS A 1004 -34.66 -56.19 -18.31
C CYS A 1004 -35.46 -55.01 -18.87
N SER A 1005 -36.56 -54.63 -18.23
CA SER A 1005 -37.37 -53.47 -18.59
C SER A 1005 -37.90 -52.75 -17.34
N ALA A 1006 -38.00 -51.43 -17.39
CA ALA A 1006 -38.74 -50.66 -16.40
C ALA A 1006 -40.24 -50.98 -16.52
N LEU A 1007 -40.90 -51.21 -15.40
CA LEU A 1007 -42.34 -51.44 -15.33
C LEU A 1007 -43.09 -50.11 -15.39
N SER A 1008 -44.17 -50.06 -16.15
CA SER A 1008 -45.09 -48.92 -16.16
C SER A 1008 -45.80 -48.75 -14.81
N PRO A 1009 -46.29 -47.54 -14.46
CA PRO A 1009 -47.06 -47.33 -13.23
C PRO A 1009 -48.23 -48.31 -13.08
N SER A 1010 -48.89 -48.67 -14.17
CA SER A 1010 -49.95 -49.68 -14.23
C SER A 1010 -49.46 -51.10 -13.91
N GLU A 1011 -48.27 -51.47 -14.37
CA GLU A 1011 -47.68 -52.79 -14.07
C GLU A 1011 -47.17 -52.87 -12.64
N VAL A 1012 -46.64 -51.77 -12.09
CA VAL A 1012 -46.24 -51.69 -10.68
C VAL A 1012 -47.47 -51.87 -9.76
N ALA A 1013 -48.60 -51.23 -10.10
CA ALA A 1013 -49.85 -51.38 -9.35
C ALA A 1013 -50.45 -52.79 -9.42
N ALA A 1014 -50.07 -53.61 -10.42
CA ALA A 1014 -50.54 -54.98 -10.58
C ALA A 1014 -49.66 -56.01 -9.85
N ILE A 1015 -48.59 -55.60 -9.18
CA ILE A 1015 -47.75 -56.49 -8.35
C ILE A 1015 -48.50 -56.76 -7.04
N PRO A 1016 -48.86 -58.02 -6.72
CA PRO A 1016 -49.46 -58.37 -5.43
C PRO A 1016 -48.46 -58.06 -4.30
N VAL A 1017 -48.89 -57.30 -3.28
CA VAL A 1017 -48.09 -57.00 -2.08
C VAL A 1017 -48.03 -58.19 -1.15
#